data_AF-A0A542AQB5-F1
#
_entry.id   AF-A0A542AQB5-F1
#
_cell.length_a   1.000
_cell.length_b   1.000
_cell.length_c   1.000
_cell.angle_alpha   90.00
_cell.angle_beta   90.00
_cell.angle_gamma   90.00
#
_symmetry.space_group_name_H-M   'P 1'
#
loop_
_entity.id
_entity.type
_entity.pdbx_description
1 polymer ?
#
loop_
_entity_poly.entity_id
_entity_poly.type
_entity_poly.pdbx_seq_one_letter_code
_entity_poly.pdbx_strand_id
1 'polypeptide(L)'
;MIKVKNSATALLLAFSMLCSIIIMTPAASAEVKDSNPMDSCITGVDITYTNDSGQHTVKITDSGGPDTVEIQAGTTVGLKYEFTLPDDMVILDEDKYTISLPENLPVADNFKGKTGDIGKLGTYQINDDQTVTLTFNEYAATHESRGGNFYVETSFGGASSEDPADQDIVFNVQGNAVTVPVETVYSVKDPSIEKDGSYTRDSGVTWTVTVHSGNDRDNTGLTDAVVTDTPGDYQDFTGNASLQIGKEAPQPISEGGTTAPYYVKLDNGKIEFHLGDIPANTDAKIVYTSDVSNDIYQSNKDTVKLTNKAELGAENITKNPSDDGTVDVPVDWIYKGGEYDSANKQIEWTIQVNPRNQPLPAGATVTDTLAKFLTLDTDTVQVNGSDIPDKTGEAGEISEKIYYKTTAPDSNGKTKVTFYFAEATDTQQTITFATKIDDKYYNTNSDGFTNTATLKTPNNNEGIGKDRSSTTKTIVGLSSSVISKAKSGSYNPSTHQLSWKITVNSNKMAIADPVVTDTIDKMSNGTAGDHQKIIGVTAVKHNGDPDIPDVPVTLNVGTDADTGTVPFYFIDGKTLTVHLEDFGSGEDPVVLTVVSEVTDPDYYAVNGTHTVYNTAVLTGNGDAINQSVTAQQNVTSEVVEKSALGYHYDGDRLISWQIDVNQNKMSMTNAVITDTIPAGLTLQESTITFNGTTMKKASEANGATPYYTLEGSKLTIHLGNLTTAGTVKYETSVDISQFQDNNKALSYENTANLHFDNGTESGESSTDTQTIAHSVIEKGYEYTSGNLYIDWKVLINRNQVPVGQDKVIKVTDTLQEGLSLDTGSVAFYPVTTSDNGQSFTNGAPVSLTRDNVGYNETTREFVFTFPKDTDLSKAYRLEFRTFVTDKTKSPFKNTVNFQGVIKAPDSTSTDVVITDQSAGGDGWGTLPLGSITVLKQDKKDKTPLSGAEFTLYDLYGNPVQILTTDPTGQIVFSRLSYGTYSLRETKTPDGYKKSTYYKSGIKVSSDSKNITLAVDNTKIGTDTGHSGGGGGGGGSNSDVSSSSASSSDSSSVNSTEIIDGNSIPQAGPGSSSSSNPNETVRDDDVGKSGPSPKTGEAPLSLPALGTVMGMAILTVVVLRKKITKE
;
A
#
# COMPACT_ATOMS: atom_id res chain seq x y z
N MET A 1 49.61 -31.47 -28.26
CA MET A 1 49.19 -32.34 -29.39
C MET A 1 47.90 -31.73 -29.96
N ILE A 2 47.78 -31.39 -31.25
CA ILE A 2 47.26 -32.26 -32.36
C ILE A 2 45.83 -32.76 -31.99
N LYS A 3 44.68 -32.48 -32.64
CA LYS A 3 44.22 -31.88 -33.94
C LYS A 3 42.91 -31.06 -33.69
N VAL A 4 42.33 -30.21 -34.55
CA VAL A 4 42.48 -29.84 -36.00
C VAL A 4 41.76 -30.72 -37.06
N LYS A 5 40.45 -30.48 -37.30
CA LYS A 5 39.62 -30.66 -38.53
C LYS A 5 38.13 -30.43 -38.18
N ASN A 6 37.23 -29.78 -38.92
CA ASN A 6 37.14 -29.23 -40.29
C ASN A 6 36.74 -30.18 -41.45
N SER A 7 35.49 -30.06 -41.92
CA SER A 7 34.93 -30.41 -43.26
C SER A 7 33.45 -29.93 -43.31
N ALA A 8 32.83 -29.32 -44.33
CA ALA A 8 33.12 -28.90 -45.72
C ALA A 8 32.45 -29.73 -46.85
N THR A 9 31.68 -29.04 -47.71
CA THR A 9 31.35 -29.28 -49.15
C THR A 9 30.54 -30.53 -49.59
N ALA A 10 29.89 -30.61 -50.77
CA ALA A 10 29.24 -29.65 -51.70
C ALA A 10 28.64 -30.40 -52.93
N LEU A 11 27.74 -29.76 -53.72
CA LEU A 11 27.37 -30.14 -55.12
C LEU A 11 26.80 -28.86 -55.82
N LEU A 12 27.16 -28.33 -57.01
CA LEU A 12 27.59 -28.81 -58.35
C LEU A 12 26.42 -29.30 -59.25
N LEU A 13 26.27 -28.90 -60.54
CA LEU A 13 27.03 -27.96 -61.41
C LEU A 13 26.23 -27.53 -62.69
N ALA A 14 26.72 -26.48 -63.38
CA ALA A 14 26.51 -26.08 -64.80
C ALA A 14 25.21 -25.28 -65.12
N PHE A 15 25.09 -24.41 -66.14
CA PHE A 15 25.98 -23.78 -67.17
C PHE A 15 25.22 -22.56 -67.80
N SER A 16 25.74 -21.62 -68.62
CA SER A 16 27.06 -21.32 -69.24
C SER A 16 27.17 -19.84 -69.72
N MET A 17 28.28 -19.50 -70.41
CA MET A 17 28.57 -18.28 -71.22
C MET A 17 27.49 -17.91 -72.29
N LEU A 18 27.44 -16.70 -72.90
CA LEU A 18 28.51 -15.73 -73.29
C LEU A 18 27.94 -14.30 -73.60
N CYS A 19 28.82 -13.26 -73.70
CA CYS A 19 28.59 -11.87 -74.16
C CYS A 19 27.72 -10.95 -73.26
N SER A 20 27.96 -9.63 -73.12
CA SER A 20 29.11 -8.78 -73.51
C SER A 20 29.16 -7.46 -72.70
N ILE A 21 30.39 -6.92 -72.57
CA ILE A 21 30.80 -5.50 -72.33
C ILE A 21 29.65 -4.49 -72.56
N ILE A 22 29.30 -3.58 -71.64
CA ILE A 22 30.17 -2.59 -70.95
C ILE A 22 29.92 -2.55 -69.43
N ILE A 23 31.00 -2.58 -68.63
CA ILE A 23 31.09 -1.88 -67.34
C ILE A 23 32.40 -1.07 -67.39
N MET A 24 32.29 0.23 -67.68
CA MET A 24 33.35 1.19 -67.38
C MET A 24 33.10 1.73 -65.98
N THR A 25 34.11 1.72 -65.11
CA THR A 25 34.09 2.47 -63.87
C THR A 25 34.19 3.98 -64.18
N PRO A 26 33.21 4.81 -63.81
CA PRO A 26 33.45 6.23 -63.59
C PRO A 26 34.28 6.39 -62.31
N ALA A 27 34.75 7.61 -62.03
CA ALA A 27 35.28 7.93 -60.71
C ALA A 27 34.17 7.83 -59.64
N ALA A 28 34.56 7.55 -58.40
CA ALA A 28 33.66 7.66 -57.26
C ALA A 28 33.32 9.15 -57.02
N SER A 29 32.27 9.62 -57.68
CA SER A 29 31.48 10.74 -57.14
C SER A 29 30.88 10.29 -55.82
N ALA A 30 30.77 11.20 -54.84
CA ALA A 30 29.99 10.90 -53.65
C ALA A 30 28.52 10.71 -54.06
N GLU A 31 27.99 9.51 -53.83
CA GLU A 31 26.54 9.34 -53.70
C GLU A 31 26.16 9.91 -52.33
N VAL A 32 25.66 11.14 -52.37
CA VAL A 32 24.98 11.75 -51.22
C VAL A 32 23.79 10.85 -50.89
N LYS A 33 23.74 10.29 -49.67
CA LYS A 33 22.49 9.71 -49.15
C LYS A 33 21.41 10.79 -49.32
N ASP A 34 20.25 10.45 -49.89
CA ASP A 34 19.10 11.35 -49.84
C ASP A 34 18.84 11.72 -48.37
N SER A 35 19.20 12.94 -47.99
CA SER A 35 18.95 13.48 -46.67
C SER A 35 17.44 13.64 -46.55
N ASN A 36 16.84 13.03 -45.53
CA ASN A 36 15.45 13.29 -45.19
C ASN A 36 15.28 14.81 -45.07
N PRO A 37 14.43 15.47 -45.89
CA PRO A 37 14.37 16.93 -45.91
C PRO A 37 13.89 17.50 -44.56
N MET A 38 13.26 16.68 -43.72
CA MET A 38 12.89 17.05 -42.36
C MET A 38 14.10 17.14 -41.40
N ASP A 39 15.21 16.44 -41.64
CA ASP A 39 16.45 16.56 -40.84
C ASP A 39 17.08 17.96 -41.03
N SER A 40 16.92 18.56 -42.21
CA SER A 40 17.22 19.98 -42.46
C SER A 40 16.18 20.95 -41.92
N CYS A 41 15.02 20.48 -41.49
CA CYS A 41 13.98 21.30 -40.86
C CYS A 41 14.05 21.31 -39.32
N ILE A 42 14.75 20.37 -38.67
CA ILE A 42 14.99 20.41 -37.22
C ILE A 42 15.75 21.69 -36.88
N THR A 43 15.16 22.58 -36.09
CA THR A 43 15.76 23.87 -35.70
C THR A 43 16.40 23.81 -34.31
N GLY A 44 16.02 22.84 -33.48
CA GLY A 44 16.72 22.53 -32.24
C GLY A 44 16.18 21.30 -31.52
N VAL A 45 16.87 20.85 -30.49
CA VAL A 45 16.43 19.76 -29.61
C VAL A 45 16.68 20.15 -28.15
N ASP A 46 15.66 20.02 -27.31
CA ASP A 46 15.79 20.20 -25.86
C ASP A 46 15.93 18.81 -25.21
N ILE A 47 17.06 18.51 -24.59
CA ILE A 47 17.22 17.35 -23.70
C ILE A 47 16.74 17.74 -22.31
N THR A 48 15.82 16.98 -21.74
CA THR A 48 15.28 17.12 -20.39
C THR A 48 15.62 15.87 -19.57
N TYR A 49 16.21 16.04 -18.39
CA TYR A 49 16.61 14.94 -17.51
C TYR A 49 16.50 15.35 -16.04
N THR A 50 16.68 14.39 -15.13
CA THR A 50 16.68 14.64 -13.68
C THR A 50 17.96 14.08 -13.07
N ASN A 51 18.55 14.79 -12.11
CA ASN A 51 19.63 14.30 -11.26
C ASN A 51 19.41 14.77 -9.80
N ASP A 52 20.36 14.50 -8.90
CA ASP A 52 20.27 14.82 -7.46
C ASP A 52 19.99 16.31 -7.14
N SER A 53 20.19 17.22 -8.10
CA SER A 53 19.91 18.66 -7.94
C SER A 53 18.57 19.13 -8.52
N GLY A 54 17.82 18.23 -9.17
CA GLY A 54 16.48 18.48 -9.72
C GLY A 54 16.35 18.15 -11.20
N GLN A 55 15.28 18.68 -11.82
CA GLN A 55 15.04 18.58 -13.26
C GLN A 55 15.83 19.67 -14.00
N HIS A 56 16.54 19.27 -15.06
CA HIS A 56 17.35 20.13 -15.92
C HIS A 56 16.86 20.06 -17.36
N THR A 57 17.18 21.08 -18.15
CA THR A 57 16.94 21.06 -19.59
C THR A 57 17.99 21.87 -20.33
N VAL A 58 18.52 21.30 -21.41
CA VAL A 58 19.61 21.86 -22.20
C VAL A 58 19.22 21.86 -23.67
N LYS A 59 19.48 22.99 -24.35
CA LYS A 59 19.06 23.24 -25.73
C LYS A 59 20.22 22.98 -26.70
N ILE A 60 19.93 22.33 -27.82
CA ILE A 60 20.85 22.02 -28.92
C ILE A 60 20.38 22.79 -30.15
N THR A 61 21.30 23.45 -30.86
CA THR A 61 21.02 24.24 -32.07
C THR A 61 22.08 24.02 -33.14
N ASP A 62 21.89 24.57 -34.34
CA ASP A 62 22.89 24.63 -35.41
C ASP A 62 24.19 25.34 -34.98
N SER A 63 24.09 26.26 -34.01
CA SER A 63 25.24 26.97 -33.44
C SER A 63 26.07 26.12 -32.44
N GLY A 64 25.58 24.95 -32.04
CA GLY A 64 26.22 24.03 -31.10
C GLY A 64 25.26 23.46 -30.05
N GLY A 65 25.79 22.49 -29.29
CA GLY A 65 25.22 21.99 -28.04
C GLY A 65 25.98 22.53 -26.81
N PRO A 66 25.67 22.02 -25.61
CA PRO A 66 26.51 22.22 -24.42
C PRO A 66 27.86 21.50 -24.55
N ASP A 67 28.86 21.91 -23.76
CA ASP A 67 30.18 21.26 -23.75
C ASP A 67 30.12 19.82 -23.17
N THR A 68 29.36 19.61 -22.09
CA THR A 68 29.06 18.30 -21.47
C THR A 68 27.68 18.34 -20.78
N VAL A 69 27.04 17.17 -20.57
CA VAL A 69 25.79 17.03 -19.78
C VAL A 69 25.88 15.88 -18.77
N GLU A 70 25.75 16.18 -17.46
CA GLU A 70 25.66 15.17 -16.38
C GLU A 70 24.26 14.51 -16.34
N ILE A 71 24.09 13.29 -16.87
CA ILE A 71 22.81 12.53 -16.80
C ILE A 71 22.92 11.39 -15.79
N GLN A 72 21.90 11.25 -14.93
CA GLN A 72 21.90 10.21 -13.90
C GLN A 72 21.50 8.84 -14.46
N ALA A 73 22.31 7.81 -14.19
CA ALA A 73 22.12 6.45 -14.69
C ALA A 73 20.74 5.88 -14.32
N GLY A 74 20.06 5.27 -15.30
CA GLY A 74 18.74 4.67 -15.12
C GLY A 74 17.58 5.66 -15.10
N THR A 75 17.81 6.97 -15.29
CA THR A 75 16.74 7.98 -15.37
C THR A 75 16.10 8.08 -16.76
N THR A 76 14.86 8.55 -16.80
CA THR A 76 14.16 8.89 -18.05
C THR A 76 14.69 10.22 -18.60
N VAL A 77 15.09 10.20 -19.87
CA VAL A 77 15.52 11.38 -20.63
C VAL A 77 14.44 11.74 -21.64
N GLY A 78 13.80 12.89 -21.45
CA GLY A 78 12.85 13.46 -22.39
C GLY A 78 13.56 14.25 -23.48
N LEU A 79 13.30 13.95 -24.74
CA LEU A 79 13.76 14.70 -25.90
C LEU A 79 12.59 15.47 -26.49
N LYS A 80 12.76 16.77 -26.71
CA LYS A 80 11.80 17.62 -27.42
C LYS A 80 12.46 18.17 -28.67
N TYR A 81 11.99 17.74 -29.83
CA TYR A 81 12.48 18.22 -31.13
C TYR A 81 11.66 19.43 -31.57
N GLU A 82 12.30 20.56 -31.85
CA GLU A 82 11.71 21.73 -32.50
C GLU A 82 12.09 21.73 -33.99
N PHE A 83 11.13 22.02 -34.87
CA PHE A 83 11.38 22.08 -36.32
C PHE A 83 10.65 23.26 -36.96
N THR A 84 11.19 23.76 -38.07
CA THR A 84 10.60 24.80 -38.91
C THR A 84 10.75 24.42 -40.38
N LEU A 85 9.65 24.37 -41.11
CA LEU A 85 9.62 24.04 -42.54
C LEU A 85 9.94 25.32 -43.36
N PRO A 86 10.96 25.30 -44.25
CA PRO A 86 11.29 26.44 -45.12
C PRO A 86 10.11 26.92 -45.98
N ASP A 87 10.03 28.20 -46.31
CA ASP A 87 8.90 28.78 -47.07
C ASP A 87 8.76 28.21 -48.50
N ASP A 88 9.87 27.72 -49.09
CA ASP A 88 9.89 27.08 -50.41
C ASP A 88 9.62 25.56 -50.38
N MET A 89 9.51 24.95 -49.19
CA MET A 89 9.17 23.54 -49.05
C MET A 89 7.68 23.30 -49.39
N VAL A 90 7.41 22.54 -50.46
CA VAL A 90 6.05 22.09 -50.77
C VAL A 90 5.70 20.91 -49.87
N ILE A 91 4.63 21.05 -49.09
CA ILE A 91 3.99 19.98 -48.32
C ILE A 91 2.51 19.95 -48.68
N LEU A 92 1.97 18.75 -48.79
CA LEU A 92 0.57 18.44 -49.09
C LEU A 92 -0.14 17.83 -47.86
N ASP A 93 -1.45 17.70 -47.96
CA ASP A 93 -2.25 16.96 -46.98
C ASP A 93 -1.87 15.45 -47.00
N GLU A 94 -1.83 14.82 -45.83
CA GLU A 94 -1.34 13.45 -45.57
C GLU A 94 0.16 13.17 -45.84
N ASP A 95 0.98 14.15 -46.23
CA ASP A 95 2.43 13.96 -46.44
C ASP A 95 3.14 13.45 -45.18
N LYS A 96 4.08 12.50 -45.34
CA LYS A 96 4.80 11.86 -44.23
C LYS A 96 6.31 11.98 -44.34
N TYR A 97 6.94 12.26 -43.20
CA TYR A 97 8.39 12.37 -43.06
C TYR A 97 8.83 11.66 -41.79
N THR A 98 9.95 10.94 -41.86
CA THR A 98 10.42 10.08 -40.77
C THR A 98 11.78 10.55 -40.27
N ILE A 99 11.83 11.00 -39.03
CA ILE A 99 13.04 11.50 -38.35
C ILE A 99 13.66 10.35 -37.57
N SER A 100 14.97 10.16 -37.70
CA SER A 100 15.71 9.17 -36.90
C SER A 100 16.11 9.73 -35.54
N LEU A 101 15.96 8.95 -34.49
CA LEU A 101 16.46 9.27 -33.14
C LEU A 101 17.92 8.78 -32.97
N PRO A 102 18.69 9.31 -31.99
CA PRO A 102 20.04 8.85 -31.72
C PRO A 102 20.07 7.36 -31.36
N GLU A 103 20.94 6.58 -32.01
CA GLU A 103 20.98 5.12 -31.85
C GLU A 103 21.33 4.65 -30.41
N ASN A 104 21.89 5.54 -29.59
CA ASN A 104 22.22 5.33 -28.19
C ASN A 104 21.14 5.83 -27.19
N LEU A 105 20.02 6.40 -27.65
CA LEU A 105 18.86 6.74 -26.82
C LEU A 105 17.64 5.89 -27.19
N PRO A 106 17.54 4.64 -26.71
CA PRO A 106 16.41 3.78 -26.99
C PRO A 106 15.11 4.39 -26.47
N VAL A 107 14.10 4.42 -27.35
CA VAL A 107 12.72 4.80 -26.98
C VAL A 107 12.24 3.91 -25.84
N ALA A 108 11.73 4.51 -24.76
CA ALA A 108 11.24 3.77 -23.61
C ALA A 108 10.02 2.89 -23.99
N ASP A 109 9.91 1.68 -23.43
CA ASP A 109 8.86 0.71 -23.82
C ASP A 109 7.43 1.22 -23.61
N ASN A 110 7.24 2.17 -22.69
CA ASN A 110 5.98 2.86 -22.42
C ASN A 110 5.70 4.04 -23.40
N PHE A 111 6.60 4.34 -24.34
CA PHE A 111 6.46 5.37 -25.37
C PHE A 111 6.46 4.85 -26.80
N LYS A 112 6.89 3.61 -27.02
CA LYS A 112 6.74 2.89 -28.31
C LYS A 112 5.29 2.89 -28.77
N GLY A 113 5.06 3.18 -30.05
CA GLY A 113 3.73 3.26 -30.66
C GLY A 113 2.88 4.48 -30.28
N LYS A 114 3.35 5.40 -29.43
CA LYS A 114 2.57 6.60 -29.06
C LYS A 114 2.42 7.58 -30.22
N THR A 115 1.29 8.30 -30.20
CA THR A 115 0.97 9.37 -31.14
C THR A 115 0.65 10.68 -30.42
N GLY A 116 0.94 11.82 -31.05
CA GLY A 116 0.54 13.15 -30.56
C GLY A 116 0.47 14.20 -31.67
N ASP A 117 0.17 15.44 -31.32
CA ASP A 117 0.03 16.55 -32.28
C ASP A 117 1.33 17.35 -32.44
N ILE A 118 1.72 17.70 -33.67
CA ILE A 118 2.77 18.70 -33.96
C ILE A 118 2.16 20.10 -34.05
N GLY A 119 1.46 20.50 -32.99
CA GLY A 119 0.66 21.73 -32.95
C GLY A 119 -0.51 21.67 -33.93
N LYS A 120 -0.56 22.60 -34.89
CA LYS A 120 -1.63 22.63 -35.92
C LYS A 120 -1.28 21.91 -37.22
N LEU A 121 0.00 21.60 -37.42
CA LEU A 121 0.55 21.18 -38.73
C LEU A 121 0.24 19.72 -39.09
N GLY A 122 -0.17 18.91 -38.11
CA GLY A 122 -0.35 17.47 -38.28
C GLY A 122 -0.16 16.70 -36.97
N THR A 123 0.16 15.42 -37.08
CA THR A 123 0.47 14.52 -35.96
C THR A 123 1.87 13.93 -36.08
N TYR A 124 2.34 13.28 -35.00
CA TYR A 124 3.52 12.42 -34.99
C TYR A 124 3.19 11.05 -34.41
N GLN A 125 3.96 10.03 -34.81
CA GLN A 125 3.95 8.69 -34.23
C GLN A 125 5.39 8.24 -33.93
N ILE A 126 5.62 7.70 -32.74
CA ILE A 126 6.91 7.12 -32.33
C ILE A 126 6.89 5.63 -32.69
N ASN A 127 7.89 5.17 -33.45
CA ASN A 127 7.97 3.82 -33.98
C ASN A 127 8.96 2.93 -33.19
N ASP A 128 8.79 1.62 -33.28
CA ASP A 128 9.62 0.63 -32.57
C ASP A 128 11.06 0.55 -33.11
N ASP A 129 11.34 1.14 -34.28
CA ASP A 129 12.62 1.11 -34.99
C ASP A 129 13.52 2.33 -34.73
N GLN A 130 13.27 3.05 -33.64
CA GLN A 130 13.96 4.30 -33.24
C GLN A 130 13.71 5.48 -34.20
N THR A 131 12.56 5.52 -34.87
CA THR A 131 12.15 6.65 -35.71
C THR A 131 10.86 7.31 -35.24
N VAL A 132 10.63 8.56 -35.66
CA VAL A 132 9.38 9.30 -35.45
C VAL A 132 8.81 9.71 -36.80
N THR A 133 7.62 9.22 -37.13
CA THR A 133 6.89 9.59 -38.36
C THR A 133 6.00 10.79 -38.09
N LEU A 134 6.33 11.94 -38.67
CA LEU A 134 5.42 13.07 -38.81
C LEU A 134 4.42 12.79 -39.93
N THR A 135 3.15 13.15 -39.75
CA THR A 135 2.10 13.16 -40.78
C THR A 135 1.48 14.55 -40.81
N PHE A 136 1.67 15.29 -41.89
CA PHE A 136 1.18 16.66 -42.06
C PHE A 136 -0.27 16.69 -42.57
N ASN A 137 -0.93 17.82 -42.36
CA ASN A 137 -2.32 18.06 -42.78
C ASN A 137 -2.46 19.32 -43.66
N GLU A 138 -3.66 19.55 -44.20
CA GLU A 138 -4.02 20.71 -45.04
C GLU A 138 -3.56 22.08 -44.47
N TYR A 139 -3.45 22.25 -43.15
CA TYR A 139 -2.96 23.50 -42.54
C TYR A 139 -1.49 23.77 -42.88
N ALA A 140 -0.64 22.74 -42.92
CA ALA A 140 0.78 22.85 -43.30
C ALA A 140 0.99 23.12 -44.80
N ALA A 141 0.01 22.77 -45.63
CA ALA A 141 0.00 23.06 -47.06
C ALA A 141 -0.45 24.49 -47.42
N THR A 142 -0.98 25.26 -46.46
CA THR A 142 -1.75 26.49 -46.74
C THR A 142 -1.35 27.76 -45.96
N HIS A 143 -0.39 27.69 -45.01
CA HIS A 143 -0.06 28.81 -44.12
C HIS A 143 1.46 29.11 -44.03
N GLU A 144 1.85 30.39 -44.12
CA GLU A 144 3.24 30.89 -44.13
C GLU A 144 3.88 31.01 -42.72
N SER A 145 3.71 30.01 -41.86
CA SER A 145 4.34 29.95 -40.52
C SER A 145 4.36 28.51 -40.00
N ARG A 146 5.36 27.74 -40.41
CA ARG A 146 5.32 26.27 -40.38
C ARG A 146 6.32 25.66 -39.39
N GLY A 147 6.27 26.12 -38.13
CA GLY A 147 7.05 25.57 -37.03
C GLY A 147 6.23 24.69 -36.09
N GLY A 148 6.83 23.62 -35.56
CA GLY A 148 6.21 22.69 -34.62
C GLY A 148 7.22 22.04 -33.67
N ASN A 149 6.73 21.21 -32.74
CA ASN A 149 7.57 20.34 -31.92
C ASN A 149 6.87 19.03 -31.56
N PHE A 150 7.65 18.03 -31.18
CA PHE A 150 7.18 16.74 -30.65
C PHE A 150 8.11 16.26 -29.52
N TYR A 151 7.62 15.31 -28.70
CA TYR A 151 8.32 14.82 -27.52
C TYR A 151 8.50 13.29 -27.59
N VAL A 152 9.63 12.80 -27.10
CA VAL A 152 9.97 11.38 -26.98
C VAL A 152 10.60 11.15 -25.60
N GLU A 153 10.09 10.20 -24.81
CA GLU A 153 10.83 9.72 -23.64
C GLU A 153 11.71 8.52 -24.02
N THR A 154 12.96 8.60 -23.58
CA THR A 154 14.03 7.60 -23.76
C THR A 154 14.59 7.25 -22.38
N SER A 155 15.39 6.20 -22.26
CA SER A 155 16.08 5.87 -21.00
C SER A 155 17.59 5.77 -21.20
N PHE A 156 18.35 6.34 -20.26
CA PHE A 156 19.80 6.37 -20.30
C PHE A 156 20.40 5.36 -19.31
N GLY A 157 21.35 4.53 -19.76
CA GLY A 157 21.97 3.49 -18.93
C GLY A 157 21.01 2.35 -18.53
N GLY A 158 20.69 1.45 -19.46
CA GLY A 158 19.93 0.23 -19.16
C GLY A 158 20.71 -0.75 -18.26
N ALA A 159 20.01 -1.49 -17.40
CA ALA A 159 20.58 -2.32 -16.33
C ALA A 159 21.27 -3.63 -16.80
N SER A 160 21.99 -3.63 -17.93
CA SER A 160 22.56 -4.83 -18.55
C SER A 160 23.90 -4.65 -19.28
N SER A 161 24.60 -3.54 -19.09
CA SER A 161 26.01 -3.36 -19.52
C SER A 161 26.93 -3.16 -18.32
N GLU A 162 28.03 -3.91 -18.29
CA GLU A 162 29.17 -3.60 -17.44
C GLU A 162 29.79 -2.29 -17.95
N ASP A 163 29.73 -1.24 -17.13
CA ASP A 163 30.24 0.13 -17.36
C ASP A 163 29.57 0.94 -18.50
N PRO A 164 28.64 1.88 -18.19
CA PRO A 164 28.07 2.82 -19.16
C PRO A 164 29.01 4.01 -19.39
N ALA A 165 30.18 3.74 -19.95
CA ALA A 165 31.19 4.75 -20.32
C ALA A 165 30.59 5.91 -21.13
N ASP A 166 31.14 7.11 -20.95
CA ASP A 166 30.64 8.39 -21.49
C ASP A 166 30.21 8.30 -22.96
N GLN A 167 29.05 8.88 -23.28
CA GLN A 167 28.43 8.71 -24.59
C GLN A 167 28.19 10.03 -25.31
N ASP A 168 28.81 10.16 -26.47
CA ASP A 168 28.49 11.17 -27.47
C ASP A 168 27.09 10.88 -28.04
N ILE A 169 26.10 11.71 -27.73
CA ILE A 169 24.76 11.65 -28.32
C ILE A 169 24.72 12.61 -29.51
N VAL A 170 24.45 12.08 -30.70
CA VAL A 170 24.50 12.86 -31.95
C VAL A 170 23.10 13.20 -32.42
N PHE A 171 22.80 14.49 -32.54
CA PHE A 171 21.53 15.02 -33.05
C PHE A 171 21.73 15.68 -34.41
N ASN A 172 20.82 15.43 -35.35
CA ASN A 172 20.80 16.14 -36.63
C ASN A 172 19.96 17.42 -36.49
N VAL A 173 20.60 18.59 -36.58
CA VAL A 173 19.95 19.91 -36.48
C VAL A 173 20.34 20.75 -37.70
N GLN A 174 19.34 21.22 -38.45
CA GLN A 174 19.48 21.90 -39.75
C GLN A 174 20.41 21.15 -40.73
N GLY A 175 20.37 19.82 -40.70
CA GLY A 175 21.23 18.94 -41.52
C GLY A 175 22.69 18.84 -41.07
N ASN A 176 23.09 19.48 -39.96
CA ASN A 176 24.39 19.32 -39.33
C ASN A 176 24.29 18.28 -38.20
N ALA A 177 25.30 17.41 -38.09
CA ALA A 177 25.43 16.53 -36.92
C ALA A 177 26.04 17.32 -35.76
N VAL A 178 25.29 17.47 -34.67
CA VAL A 178 25.70 18.12 -33.43
C VAL A 178 25.88 17.05 -32.36
N THR A 179 27.13 16.84 -31.94
CA THR A 179 27.47 15.94 -30.84
C THR A 179 27.27 16.64 -29.50
N VAL A 180 26.66 15.93 -28.56
CA VAL A 180 26.57 16.31 -27.14
C VAL A 180 27.24 15.22 -26.30
N PRO A 181 28.39 15.50 -25.67
CA PRO A 181 29.00 14.59 -24.71
C PRO A 181 28.13 14.45 -23.47
N VAL A 182 27.81 13.21 -23.09
CA VAL A 182 27.07 12.90 -21.87
C VAL A 182 27.95 12.11 -20.90
N GLU A 183 28.06 12.67 -19.69
CA GLU A 183 28.79 12.14 -18.55
C GLU A 183 27.79 11.43 -17.62
N THR A 184 28.05 10.15 -17.32
CA THR A 184 27.09 9.30 -16.59
C THR A 184 27.31 9.39 -15.07
N VAL A 185 26.40 10.06 -14.35
CA VAL A 185 26.47 10.17 -12.88
C VAL A 185 25.52 9.19 -12.17
N TYR A 186 25.81 8.86 -10.92
CA TYR A 186 25.09 7.88 -10.12
C TYR A 186 24.48 8.52 -8.86
N SER A 187 23.40 7.92 -8.33
CA SER A 187 22.78 8.39 -7.08
C SER A 187 23.71 8.14 -5.89
N VAL A 188 24.14 9.22 -5.22
CA VAL A 188 25.10 9.12 -4.10
C VAL A 188 24.49 8.33 -2.94
N LYS A 189 25.23 7.33 -2.45
CA LYS A 189 24.92 6.57 -1.24
C LYS A 189 26.07 6.71 -0.26
N ASP A 190 25.83 7.40 0.86
CA ASP A 190 26.80 7.51 1.95
C ASP A 190 27.33 6.12 2.37
N PRO A 191 28.65 5.93 2.54
CA PRO A 191 29.21 4.70 3.08
C PRO A 191 28.80 4.52 4.55
N SER A 192 28.67 3.26 4.97
CA SER A 192 28.33 2.89 6.35
C SER A 192 29.16 1.72 6.83
N ILE A 193 29.13 1.49 8.14
CA ILE A 193 29.82 0.39 8.81
C ILE A 193 28.90 -0.18 9.88
N GLU A 194 28.87 -1.51 10.00
CA GLU A 194 28.15 -2.27 11.03
C GLU A 194 29.14 -3.16 11.77
N LYS A 195 28.98 -3.35 13.09
CA LYS A 195 29.85 -4.19 13.91
C LYS A 195 29.08 -5.08 14.89
N ASP A 196 29.27 -6.39 14.76
CA ASP A 196 28.68 -7.42 15.65
C ASP A 196 29.76 -8.26 16.35
N GLY A 197 29.45 -8.78 17.53
CA GLY A 197 30.38 -9.50 18.40
C GLY A 197 29.75 -10.75 19.02
N SER A 198 30.37 -11.91 18.79
CA SER A 198 29.95 -13.19 19.34
C SER A 198 31.05 -13.80 20.21
N TYR A 199 30.70 -14.29 21.41
CA TYR A 199 31.65 -14.92 22.34
C TYR A 199 31.50 -16.43 22.33
N THR A 200 32.63 -17.14 22.27
CA THR A 200 32.73 -18.56 22.59
C THR A 200 33.90 -18.77 23.55
N ARG A 201 33.77 -19.74 24.46
CA ARG A 201 34.81 -20.00 25.46
C ARG A 201 36.15 -20.40 24.82
N ASP A 202 36.10 -21.15 23.72
CA ASP A 202 37.28 -21.78 23.13
C ASP A 202 37.97 -20.91 22.06
N SER A 203 37.25 -19.96 21.44
CA SER A 203 37.77 -19.07 20.37
C SER A 203 37.75 -17.57 20.74
N GLY A 204 37.47 -17.24 22.01
CA GLY A 204 37.37 -15.85 22.46
C GLY A 204 36.16 -15.11 21.89
N VAL A 205 36.31 -13.81 21.64
CA VAL A 205 35.30 -13.02 20.92
C VAL A 205 35.64 -13.00 19.44
N THR A 206 34.70 -13.45 18.60
CA THR A 206 34.73 -13.24 17.15
C THR A 206 33.97 -11.97 16.82
N TRP A 207 34.68 -10.98 16.31
CA TRP A 207 34.12 -9.73 15.81
C TRP A 207 33.88 -9.84 14.30
N THR A 208 32.72 -9.38 13.87
CA THR A 208 32.39 -9.12 12.47
C THR A 208 32.30 -7.61 12.27
N VAL A 209 32.93 -7.08 11.23
CA VAL A 209 32.76 -5.70 10.78
C VAL A 209 32.36 -5.74 9.30
N THR A 210 31.22 -5.16 8.96
CA THR A 210 30.77 -5.02 7.57
C THR A 210 30.90 -3.56 7.17
N VAL A 211 31.73 -3.26 6.19
CA VAL A 211 31.78 -1.96 5.51
C VAL A 211 30.89 -2.04 4.28
N HIS A 212 29.93 -1.13 4.18
CA HIS A 212 29.18 -0.91 2.95
C HIS A 212 29.84 0.26 2.22
N SER A 213 30.43 0.01 1.05
CA SER A 213 31.24 1.00 0.31
C SER A 213 30.52 2.31 0.00
N GLY A 214 29.18 2.28 -0.04
CA GLY A 214 28.40 3.34 -0.67
C GLY A 214 28.75 3.47 -2.16
N ASN A 215 28.48 4.65 -2.70
CA ASN A 215 29.03 5.14 -3.97
C ASN A 215 28.92 6.66 -4.02
N ASP A 216 29.86 7.31 -4.68
CA ASP A 216 29.76 8.73 -5.04
C ASP A 216 29.05 8.93 -6.40
N ARG A 217 29.15 10.15 -6.96
CA ARG A 217 28.55 10.52 -8.25
C ARG A 217 29.18 9.79 -9.43
N ASP A 218 30.46 9.47 -9.34
CA ASP A 218 31.23 8.88 -10.43
C ASP A 218 31.21 7.34 -10.28
N ASN A 219 30.44 6.84 -9.31
CA ASN A 219 30.38 5.45 -8.85
C ASN A 219 31.78 4.88 -8.53
N THR A 220 32.64 5.72 -7.94
CA THR A 220 33.75 5.22 -7.13
C THR A 220 33.20 4.68 -5.81
N GLY A 221 33.88 3.67 -5.25
CA GLY A 221 33.54 3.11 -3.95
C GLY A 221 34.32 3.81 -2.85
N LEU A 222 35.32 3.13 -2.30
CA LEU A 222 36.23 3.69 -1.30
C LEU A 222 37.67 3.52 -1.76
N THR A 223 38.43 4.61 -1.77
CA THR A 223 39.85 4.64 -2.15
C THR A 223 40.73 4.52 -0.90
N ASP A 224 41.70 3.59 -0.91
CA ASP A 224 42.54 3.21 0.25
C ASP A 224 41.75 3.14 1.58
N ALA A 225 40.73 2.29 1.62
CA ALA A 225 39.86 2.15 2.78
C ALA A 225 40.58 1.53 3.98
N VAL A 226 40.49 2.17 5.14
CA VAL A 226 41.08 1.71 6.40
C VAL A 226 40.01 1.64 7.48
N VAL A 227 39.75 0.46 8.01
CA VAL A 227 38.91 0.29 9.20
C VAL A 227 39.81 0.36 10.43
N THR A 228 39.63 1.42 11.22
CA THR A 228 40.27 1.62 12.52
C THR A 228 39.37 1.09 13.63
N ASP A 229 39.74 -0.08 14.16
CA ASP A 229 39.07 -0.75 15.27
C ASP A 229 39.76 -0.41 16.60
N THR A 230 38.96 -0.12 17.62
CA THR A 230 39.40 0.31 18.96
C THR A 230 38.75 -0.60 20.01
N PRO A 231 39.41 -1.70 20.40
CA PRO A 231 38.97 -2.55 21.49
C PRO A 231 38.86 -1.77 22.80
N GLY A 232 37.78 -2.02 23.55
CA GLY A 232 37.66 -1.59 24.95
C GLY A 232 38.42 -2.52 25.90
N ASP A 233 38.26 -2.29 27.21
CA ASP A 233 38.91 -3.08 28.26
C ASP A 233 38.79 -4.61 28.05
N TYR A 234 39.77 -5.35 28.57
CA TYR A 234 39.85 -6.82 28.59
C TYR A 234 39.94 -7.54 27.24
N GLN A 235 40.33 -6.87 26.14
CA GLN A 235 40.37 -7.46 24.80
C GLN A 235 41.76 -7.34 24.16
N ASP A 236 42.33 -8.48 23.76
CA ASP A 236 43.63 -8.56 23.09
C ASP A 236 43.49 -9.16 21.67
N PHE A 237 44.06 -8.53 20.65
CA PHE A 237 43.94 -9.02 19.26
C PHE A 237 44.77 -10.29 19.02
N THR A 238 44.15 -11.35 18.48
CA THR A 238 44.81 -12.66 18.31
C THR A 238 45.72 -12.79 17.07
N GLY A 239 45.90 -11.72 16.30
CA GLY A 239 46.68 -11.72 15.05
C GLY A 239 45.97 -12.32 13.83
N ASN A 240 44.85 -13.03 14.02
CA ASN A 240 44.10 -13.70 12.96
C ASN A 240 42.89 -12.86 12.52
N ALA A 241 42.85 -12.51 11.24
CA ALA A 241 41.73 -11.86 10.60
C ALA A 241 41.51 -12.42 9.18
N SER A 242 40.32 -12.18 8.64
CA SER A 242 39.93 -12.53 7.28
C SER A 242 39.09 -11.42 6.66
N LEU A 243 39.25 -11.24 5.35
CA LEU A 243 38.57 -10.23 4.55
C LEU A 243 37.82 -10.89 3.39
N GLN A 244 36.59 -10.47 3.17
CA GLN A 244 35.78 -10.84 2.01
C GLN A 244 35.26 -9.56 1.37
N ILE A 245 35.58 -9.32 0.09
CA ILE A 245 35.02 -8.21 -0.68
C ILE A 245 33.97 -8.77 -1.65
N GLY A 246 32.75 -8.24 -1.57
CA GLY A 246 31.62 -8.63 -2.42
C GLY A 246 31.31 -10.12 -2.38
N LYS A 247 31.42 -10.79 -3.54
CA LYS A 247 31.09 -12.22 -3.73
C LYS A 247 32.31 -13.13 -3.72
N GLU A 248 33.50 -12.63 -3.43
CA GLU A 248 34.71 -13.45 -3.38
C GLU A 248 34.71 -14.43 -2.20
N ALA A 249 35.63 -15.41 -2.22
CA ALA A 249 35.87 -16.25 -1.07
C ALA A 249 36.67 -15.46 0.00
N PRO A 250 36.37 -15.58 1.31
CA PRO A 250 37.16 -14.93 2.35
C PRO A 250 38.64 -15.32 2.30
N GLN A 251 39.52 -14.32 2.27
CA GLN A 251 40.98 -14.47 2.30
C GLN A 251 41.52 -14.16 3.69
N PRO A 252 42.56 -14.86 4.19
CA PRO A 252 43.22 -14.50 5.44
C PRO A 252 44.03 -13.19 5.26
N ILE A 253 43.94 -12.29 6.22
CA ILE A 253 44.78 -11.10 6.34
C ILE A 253 45.49 -11.10 7.70
N SER A 254 46.73 -10.64 7.75
CA SER A 254 47.60 -10.74 8.93
C SER A 254 48.41 -9.48 9.15
N GLU A 255 49.05 -9.39 10.31
CA GLU A 255 50.05 -8.37 10.60
C GLU A 255 51.22 -8.46 9.59
N GLY A 256 51.55 -7.36 8.92
CA GLY A 256 52.51 -7.36 7.81
C GLY A 256 52.90 -5.97 7.32
N GLY A 257 54.03 -5.89 6.62
CA GLY A 257 54.49 -4.66 5.99
C GLY A 257 53.71 -4.30 4.72
N THR A 258 53.85 -3.05 4.27
CA THR A 258 53.10 -2.36 3.20
C THR A 258 53.39 -2.87 1.77
N THR A 259 53.52 -4.18 1.60
CA THR A 259 53.78 -4.87 0.31
C THR A 259 52.73 -5.92 -0.03
N ALA A 260 51.76 -6.16 0.87
CA ALA A 260 50.55 -6.93 0.60
C ALA A 260 49.39 -5.97 0.25
N PRO A 261 48.43 -6.38 -0.60
CA PRO A 261 47.31 -5.50 -0.99
C PRO A 261 46.35 -5.22 0.17
N TYR A 262 46.23 -6.17 1.10
CA TYR A 262 45.42 -6.06 2.31
C TYR A 262 46.27 -6.51 3.50
N TYR A 263 46.28 -5.76 4.60
CA TYR A 263 47.14 -6.05 5.75
C TYR A 263 46.57 -5.47 7.06
N VAL A 264 47.07 -5.97 8.19
CA VAL A 264 46.74 -5.46 9.52
C VAL A 264 47.93 -4.68 10.08
N LYS A 265 47.66 -3.51 10.67
CA LYS A 265 48.63 -2.70 11.43
C LYS A 265 48.12 -2.50 12.85
N LEU A 266 49.02 -2.62 13.83
CA LEU A 266 48.72 -2.34 15.24
C LEU A 266 49.37 -1.02 15.65
N ASP A 267 48.58 -0.10 16.23
CA ASP A 267 49.05 1.25 16.59
C ASP A 267 48.44 1.70 17.92
N ASN A 268 49.28 1.81 18.96
CA ASN A 268 48.92 2.32 20.29
C ASN A 268 47.63 1.73 20.92
N GLY A 269 47.35 0.45 20.66
CA GLY A 269 46.16 -0.27 21.16
C GLY A 269 44.96 -0.31 20.20
N LYS A 270 45.09 0.27 19.00
CA LYS A 270 44.13 0.13 17.90
C LYS A 270 44.57 -0.92 16.88
N ILE A 271 43.60 -1.47 16.16
CA ILE A 271 43.79 -2.39 15.05
C ILE A 271 43.35 -1.67 13.77
N GLU A 272 44.27 -1.43 12.84
CA GLU A 272 43.96 -0.88 11.53
C GLU A 272 43.93 -2.00 10.50
N PHE A 273 42.77 -2.24 9.91
CA PHE A 273 42.61 -3.12 8.76
C PHE A 273 42.69 -2.28 7.49
N HIS A 274 43.81 -2.41 6.76
CA HIS A 274 44.04 -1.72 5.49
C HIS A 274 43.44 -2.58 4.38
N LEU A 275 42.37 -2.09 3.77
CA LEU A 275 41.51 -2.80 2.82
C LEU A 275 41.75 -2.37 1.36
N GLY A 276 42.55 -1.32 1.12
CA GLY A 276 42.78 -0.78 -0.22
C GLY A 276 41.49 -0.31 -0.88
N ASP A 277 41.44 -0.37 -2.20
CA ASP A 277 40.28 0.10 -2.96
C ASP A 277 39.12 -0.92 -2.91
N ILE A 278 37.96 -0.47 -2.43
CA ILE A 278 36.72 -1.25 -2.41
C ILE A 278 35.81 -0.74 -3.54
N PRO A 279 35.32 -1.60 -4.46
CA PRO A 279 34.42 -1.19 -5.53
C PRO A 279 33.11 -0.58 -5.00
N ALA A 280 32.46 0.25 -5.81
CA ALA A 280 31.17 0.84 -5.45
C ALA A 280 30.07 -0.20 -5.24
N ASN A 281 29.07 0.17 -4.42
CA ASN A 281 27.95 -0.67 -3.99
C ASN A 281 28.32 -2.10 -3.56
N THR A 282 29.51 -2.26 -2.95
CA THR A 282 30.08 -3.54 -2.55
C THR A 282 30.31 -3.59 -1.04
N ASP A 283 29.95 -4.73 -0.44
CA ASP A 283 30.19 -4.97 0.98
C ASP A 283 31.60 -5.58 1.18
N ALA A 284 32.40 -4.99 2.06
CA ALA A 284 33.68 -5.53 2.52
C ALA A 284 33.54 -5.99 3.96
N LYS A 285 33.61 -7.31 4.18
CA LYS A 285 33.41 -7.95 5.48
C LYS A 285 34.74 -8.42 6.07
N ILE A 286 35.09 -7.85 7.23
CA ILE A 286 36.19 -8.31 8.08
C ILE A 286 35.62 -9.24 9.13
N VAL A 287 36.26 -10.40 9.35
CA VAL A 287 35.99 -11.27 10.51
C VAL A 287 37.31 -11.60 11.19
N TYR A 288 37.41 -11.32 12.49
CA TYR A 288 38.62 -11.50 13.28
C TYR A 288 38.32 -11.90 14.73
N THR A 289 39.34 -12.41 15.44
CA THR A 289 39.21 -12.84 16.85
C THR A 289 40.03 -11.99 17.83
N SER A 290 39.44 -11.67 18.98
CA SER A 290 40.14 -11.12 20.14
C SER A 290 40.02 -12.07 21.35
N ASP A 291 41.15 -12.35 21.98
CA ASP A 291 41.21 -13.04 23.26
C ASP A 291 40.66 -12.14 24.37
N VAL A 292 40.16 -12.76 25.44
CA VAL A 292 39.67 -12.05 26.62
C VAL A 292 40.73 -12.12 27.72
N SER A 293 41.26 -10.96 28.13
CA SER A 293 42.29 -10.88 29.17
C SER A 293 41.82 -11.48 30.49
N ASN A 294 42.73 -12.16 31.19
CA ASN A 294 42.50 -12.73 32.51
C ASN A 294 42.11 -11.68 33.58
N ASP A 295 42.35 -10.39 33.35
CA ASP A 295 41.90 -9.33 34.26
C ASP A 295 40.37 -9.27 34.41
N ILE A 296 39.60 -9.86 33.48
CA ILE A 296 38.15 -10.03 33.62
C ILE A 296 37.76 -10.80 34.89
N TYR A 297 38.62 -11.69 35.39
CA TYR A 297 38.38 -12.48 36.61
C TYR A 297 38.45 -11.65 37.90
N GLN A 298 39.03 -10.44 37.85
CA GLN A 298 39.00 -9.47 38.94
C GLN A 298 37.61 -8.79 39.09
N SER A 299 36.71 -8.95 38.12
CA SER A 299 35.38 -8.34 38.12
C SER A 299 34.41 -9.04 39.08
N ASN A 300 33.76 -8.28 39.97
CA ASN A 300 32.71 -8.77 40.87
C ASN A 300 31.37 -9.10 40.16
N LYS A 301 31.26 -8.89 38.85
CA LYS A 301 30.07 -9.25 38.04
C LYS A 301 30.12 -10.73 37.65
N ASP A 302 28.97 -11.34 37.37
CA ASP A 302 28.89 -12.68 36.76
C ASP A 302 29.12 -12.63 35.24
N THR A 303 28.81 -11.49 34.62
CA THR A 303 28.99 -11.20 33.20
C THR A 303 29.55 -9.79 33.06
N VAL A 304 30.52 -9.60 32.17
CA VAL A 304 31.07 -8.31 31.79
C VAL A 304 30.72 -8.07 30.32
N LYS A 305 30.00 -6.97 30.06
CA LYS A 305 29.81 -6.48 28.68
C LYS A 305 31.14 -5.90 28.21
N LEU A 306 31.66 -6.47 27.13
CA LEU A 306 32.78 -5.90 26.36
C LEU A 306 32.19 -5.07 25.22
N THR A 307 32.81 -3.93 24.95
CA THR A 307 32.47 -3.03 23.84
C THR A 307 33.72 -2.86 22.98
N ASN A 308 33.54 -2.74 21.67
CA ASN A 308 34.59 -2.42 20.72
C ASN A 308 34.00 -1.53 19.60
N LYS A 309 34.68 -0.44 19.27
CA LYS A 309 34.28 0.53 18.24
C LYS A 309 35.08 0.33 16.95
N ALA A 310 34.43 0.13 15.81
CA ALA A 310 35.06 0.25 14.50
C ALA A 310 34.71 1.60 13.85
N GLU A 311 35.66 2.18 13.12
CA GLU A 311 35.52 3.46 12.42
C GLU A 311 36.17 3.35 11.03
N LEU A 312 35.45 3.75 9.98
CA LEU A 312 35.93 3.68 8.60
C LEU A 312 36.56 5.02 8.19
N GLY A 313 37.77 4.97 7.64
CA GLY A 313 38.36 6.03 6.82
C GLY A 313 38.59 5.55 5.37
N ALA A 314 38.69 6.48 4.45
CA ALA A 314 39.11 6.30 3.05
C ALA A 314 39.54 7.68 2.50
N GLU A 315 40.37 7.75 1.46
CA GLU A 315 40.84 9.04 0.92
C GLU A 315 39.70 9.91 0.33
N ASN A 316 38.66 9.28 -0.22
CA ASN A 316 37.54 9.95 -0.87
C ASN A 316 36.36 10.31 0.06
N ILE A 317 36.44 10.05 1.37
CA ILE A 317 35.35 10.34 2.33
C ILE A 317 35.73 11.43 3.35
N THR A 318 34.80 12.36 3.61
CA THR A 318 35.03 13.51 4.52
C THR A 318 34.47 13.32 5.94
N LYS A 319 33.76 12.21 6.17
CA LYS A 319 33.11 11.85 7.43
C LYS A 319 33.30 10.35 7.65
N ASN A 320 34.00 9.98 8.71
CA ASN A 320 34.17 8.59 9.12
C ASN A 320 32.86 8.07 9.73
N PRO A 321 32.14 7.08 9.15
CA PRO A 321 31.10 6.37 9.87
C PRO A 321 31.75 5.41 10.90
N SER A 322 31.04 5.13 11.99
CA SER A 322 31.53 4.23 13.04
C SER A 322 30.41 3.56 13.80
N ASP A 323 30.64 2.34 14.26
CA ASP A 323 29.68 1.52 15.01
C ASP A 323 30.33 0.77 16.19
N ASP A 324 29.54 0.56 17.25
CA ASP A 324 29.95 0.05 18.56
C ASP A 324 29.36 -1.36 18.79
N GLY A 325 30.11 -2.40 18.43
CA GLY A 325 29.75 -3.78 18.75
C GLY A 325 29.86 -4.05 20.25
N THR A 326 28.92 -4.81 20.81
CA THR A 326 28.99 -5.25 22.23
C THR A 326 28.69 -6.72 22.40
N VAL A 327 29.39 -7.38 23.32
CA VAL A 327 29.20 -8.80 23.64
C VAL A 327 29.24 -9.02 25.16
N ASP A 328 28.38 -9.89 25.67
CA ASP A 328 28.27 -10.20 27.10
C ASP A 328 29.08 -11.45 27.45
N VAL A 329 30.22 -11.29 28.13
CA VAL A 329 31.18 -12.37 28.45
C VAL A 329 31.05 -12.81 29.91
N PRO A 330 30.80 -14.10 30.21
CA PRO A 330 30.70 -14.61 31.57
C PRO A 330 32.06 -14.74 32.27
N VAL A 331 32.09 -14.47 33.57
CA VAL A 331 33.28 -14.56 34.43
C VAL A 331 33.37 -15.98 35.04
N ASP A 332 33.60 -16.96 34.16
CA ASP A 332 33.48 -18.40 34.44
C ASP A 332 34.61 -18.95 35.33
N TRP A 333 34.56 -18.64 36.63
CA TRP A 333 35.40 -19.29 37.66
C TRP A 333 35.06 -20.78 37.87
N ILE A 334 33.83 -21.19 37.55
CA ILE A 334 33.31 -22.54 37.69
C ILE A 334 32.26 -22.84 36.61
N TYR A 335 32.37 -24.00 35.96
CA TYR A 335 31.46 -24.50 34.94
C TYR A 335 30.88 -25.86 35.34
N LYS A 336 29.60 -26.11 34.98
CA LYS A 336 28.88 -27.36 35.26
C LYS A 336 28.37 -27.99 33.96
N GLY A 337 28.85 -29.19 33.67
CA GLY A 337 28.35 -30.07 32.61
C GLY A 337 27.65 -31.31 33.18
N GLY A 338 26.84 -31.98 32.36
CA GLY A 338 26.08 -33.17 32.73
C GLY A 338 25.52 -33.89 31.51
N GLU A 339 25.72 -35.21 31.42
CA GLU A 339 25.28 -36.05 30.29
C GLU A 339 24.49 -37.26 30.82
N TYR A 340 23.44 -37.70 30.10
CA TYR A 340 22.58 -38.80 30.54
C TYR A 340 22.99 -40.14 29.90
N ASP A 341 23.45 -41.07 30.73
CA ASP A 341 23.60 -42.47 30.35
C ASP A 341 22.25 -43.18 30.44
N SER A 342 21.61 -43.35 29.29
CA SER A 342 20.34 -44.05 29.14
C SER A 342 20.41 -45.56 29.30
N ALA A 343 21.60 -46.17 29.22
CA ALA A 343 21.79 -47.61 29.45
C ALA A 343 21.86 -47.92 30.95
N ASN A 344 22.49 -47.05 31.73
CA ASN A 344 22.67 -47.25 33.18
C ASN A 344 21.69 -46.44 34.07
N LYS A 345 20.81 -45.60 33.49
CA LYS A 345 19.95 -44.63 34.21
C LYS A 345 20.75 -43.70 35.13
N GLN A 346 21.91 -43.25 34.65
CA GLN A 346 22.84 -42.38 35.38
C GLN A 346 23.02 -41.05 34.68
N ILE A 347 23.40 -40.02 35.45
CA ILE A 347 23.85 -38.74 34.91
C ILE A 347 25.33 -38.59 35.28
N GLU A 348 26.18 -38.50 34.26
CA GLU A 348 27.61 -38.22 34.41
C GLU A 348 27.83 -36.72 34.52
N TRP A 349 28.28 -36.28 35.69
CA TRP A 349 28.43 -34.86 36.04
C TRP A 349 29.90 -34.46 35.98
N THR A 350 30.20 -33.43 35.18
CA THR A 350 31.51 -32.75 35.20
C THR A 350 31.39 -31.39 35.90
N ILE A 351 32.38 -31.02 36.70
CA ILE A 351 32.59 -29.65 37.17
C ILE A 351 34.01 -29.23 36.79
N GLN A 352 34.14 -28.14 36.04
CA GLN A 352 35.45 -27.51 35.80
C GLN A 352 35.58 -26.30 36.71
N VAL A 353 36.64 -26.26 37.49
CA VAL A 353 36.95 -25.23 38.48
C VAL A 353 38.23 -24.54 38.03
N ASN A 354 38.28 -23.21 38.06
CA ASN A 354 39.45 -22.43 37.64
C ASN A 354 39.91 -22.69 36.17
N PRO A 355 39.02 -22.60 35.17
CA PRO A 355 39.31 -23.00 33.78
C PRO A 355 40.31 -22.12 33.02
N ARG A 356 40.80 -21.02 33.61
CA ARG A 356 41.84 -20.13 33.04
C ARG A 356 43.11 -20.07 33.91
N ASN A 357 43.35 -21.07 34.77
CA ASN A 357 44.59 -21.20 35.56
C ASN A 357 44.95 -19.93 36.38
N GLN A 358 43.96 -19.39 37.10
CA GLN A 358 44.13 -18.26 38.01
C GLN A 358 44.48 -18.73 39.43
N PRO A 359 45.10 -17.89 40.29
CA PRO A 359 45.43 -18.29 41.67
C PRO A 359 44.17 -18.53 42.53
N LEU A 360 43.93 -19.79 42.90
CA LEU A 360 42.86 -20.20 43.83
C LEU A 360 43.46 -20.47 45.23
N PRO A 361 43.00 -19.78 46.29
CA PRO A 361 43.60 -19.89 47.62
C PRO A 361 43.26 -21.21 48.32
N ALA A 362 44.13 -21.60 49.26
CA ALA A 362 43.96 -22.78 50.10
C ALA A 362 42.65 -22.75 50.90
N GLY A 363 42.00 -23.90 51.04
CA GLY A 363 40.70 -24.05 51.70
C GLY A 363 39.50 -23.71 50.80
N ALA A 364 39.70 -23.55 49.49
CA ALA A 364 38.59 -23.40 48.54
C ALA A 364 37.65 -24.61 48.58
N THR A 365 36.37 -24.37 48.34
CA THR A 365 35.33 -25.41 48.35
C THR A 365 34.37 -25.27 47.18
N VAL A 366 33.91 -26.40 46.65
CA VAL A 366 32.87 -26.45 45.62
C VAL A 366 31.68 -27.23 46.18
N THR A 367 30.54 -26.57 46.34
CA THR A 367 29.28 -27.21 46.76
C THR A 367 28.38 -27.45 45.56
N ASP A 368 28.04 -28.70 45.29
CA ASP A 368 26.96 -29.11 44.40
C ASP A 368 25.71 -29.46 45.25
N THR A 369 24.50 -29.26 44.73
CA THR A 369 23.24 -29.55 45.45
C THR A 369 22.31 -30.37 44.56
N LEU A 370 22.48 -31.69 44.62
CA LEU A 370 21.73 -32.67 43.86
C LEU A 370 20.22 -32.50 44.05
N ALA A 371 19.50 -32.54 42.93
CA ALA A 371 18.05 -32.47 42.90
C ALA A 371 17.41 -33.71 43.57
N LYS A 372 16.15 -33.56 43.98
CA LYS A 372 15.31 -34.70 44.39
C LYS A 372 15.35 -35.79 43.30
N PHE A 373 15.34 -37.05 43.71
CA PHE A 373 15.49 -38.24 42.86
C PHE A 373 16.90 -38.53 42.32
N LEU A 374 17.91 -37.69 42.61
CA LEU A 374 19.32 -38.00 42.29
C LEU A 374 20.08 -38.47 43.53
N THR A 375 20.82 -39.58 43.38
CA THR A 375 21.70 -40.13 44.42
C THR A 375 23.14 -40.22 43.90
N LEU A 376 24.10 -39.68 44.63
CA LEU A 376 25.54 -39.75 44.29
C LEU A 376 26.01 -41.22 44.22
N ASP A 377 26.79 -41.54 43.20
CA ASP A 377 27.50 -42.82 43.12
C ASP A 377 28.94 -42.62 43.64
N THR A 378 29.19 -42.96 44.90
CA THR A 378 30.45 -42.64 45.61
C THR A 378 31.69 -43.18 44.91
N ASP A 379 31.56 -44.33 44.24
CA ASP A 379 32.65 -45.08 43.62
C ASP A 379 33.12 -44.45 42.28
N THR A 380 32.51 -43.33 41.87
CA THR A 380 32.81 -42.59 40.64
C THR A 380 33.46 -41.23 40.89
N VAL A 381 33.67 -40.84 42.16
CA VAL A 381 34.04 -39.46 42.52
C VAL A 381 35.54 -39.22 42.34
N GLN A 382 35.88 -38.47 41.29
CA GLN A 382 37.27 -38.20 40.89
C GLN A 382 37.56 -36.71 40.76
N VAL A 383 38.84 -36.35 40.93
CA VAL A 383 39.39 -35.04 40.54
C VAL A 383 40.61 -35.27 39.66
N ASN A 384 40.62 -34.65 38.47
CA ASN A 384 41.63 -34.81 37.43
C ASN A 384 41.88 -36.29 37.05
N GLY A 385 40.82 -37.12 37.05
CA GLY A 385 40.89 -38.55 36.76
C GLY A 385 41.54 -39.41 37.85
N SER A 386 41.66 -38.89 39.08
CA SER A 386 42.10 -39.63 40.27
C SER A 386 41.01 -39.67 41.32
N ASP A 387 40.75 -40.84 41.90
CA ASP A 387 39.76 -41.03 42.96
C ASP A 387 40.10 -40.19 44.20
N ILE A 388 39.09 -39.58 44.83
CA ILE A 388 39.26 -38.80 46.07
C ILE A 388 38.42 -39.38 47.23
N PRO A 389 38.90 -39.31 48.48
CA PRO A 389 38.22 -39.96 49.60
C PRO A 389 36.95 -39.22 50.03
N ASP A 390 35.93 -39.99 50.38
CA ASP A 390 34.78 -39.52 51.16
C ASP A 390 35.21 -39.26 52.60
N LYS A 391 34.82 -38.11 53.14
CA LYS A 391 35.08 -37.67 54.52
C LYS A 391 33.80 -37.28 55.25
N THR A 392 32.65 -37.77 54.79
CA THR A 392 31.34 -37.63 55.42
C THR A 392 31.39 -38.16 56.86
N GLY A 393 31.03 -37.32 57.83
CA GLY A 393 31.05 -37.68 59.26
C GLY A 393 32.41 -37.57 59.97
N GLU A 394 33.54 -37.47 59.25
CA GLU A 394 34.84 -37.21 59.90
C GLU A 394 34.93 -35.77 60.43
N ALA A 395 35.49 -35.61 61.63
CA ALA A 395 35.66 -34.32 62.32
C ALA A 395 37.06 -34.18 62.93
N GLY A 396 37.70 -33.04 62.69
CA GLY A 396 39.10 -32.77 63.03
C GLY A 396 39.84 -32.13 61.85
N GLU A 397 41.16 -32.03 61.95
CA GLU A 397 42.02 -31.75 60.79
C GLU A 397 42.04 -32.97 59.86
N ILE A 398 41.83 -32.74 58.56
CA ILE A 398 41.93 -33.78 57.52
C ILE A 398 43.25 -33.57 56.80
N SER A 399 44.01 -34.66 56.62
CA SER A 399 45.38 -34.62 56.08
C SER A 399 45.45 -34.64 54.55
N GLU A 400 44.35 -35.04 53.92
CA GLU A 400 44.22 -35.29 52.50
C GLU A 400 44.01 -33.96 51.73
N LYS A 401 44.84 -33.72 50.72
CA LYS A 401 44.90 -32.44 49.98
C LYS A 401 43.59 -32.09 49.27
N ILE A 402 42.87 -33.10 48.79
CA ILE A 402 41.56 -33.00 48.15
C ILE A 402 40.69 -34.15 48.68
N TYR A 403 39.45 -33.84 49.06
CA TYR A 403 38.45 -34.80 49.54
C TYR A 403 37.04 -34.24 49.33
N TYR A 404 36.00 -35.06 49.54
CA TYR A 404 34.62 -34.59 49.52
C TYR A 404 33.84 -35.00 50.78
N LYS A 405 32.70 -34.34 51.03
CA LYS A 405 31.72 -34.72 52.06
C LYS A 405 30.31 -34.58 51.51
N THR A 406 29.39 -35.40 52.00
CA THR A 406 27.96 -35.34 51.68
C THR A 406 27.13 -34.90 52.88
N THR A 407 25.89 -34.49 52.64
CA THR A 407 24.86 -34.36 53.69
C THR A 407 23.84 -35.48 53.58
N ALA A 408 23.10 -35.75 54.66
CA ALA A 408 21.81 -36.41 54.52
C ALA A 408 20.88 -35.57 53.60
N PRO A 409 19.91 -36.19 52.91
CA PRO A 409 18.91 -35.45 52.13
C PRO A 409 18.09 -34.49 52.99
N ASP A 410 17.78 -33.31 52.47
CA ASP A 410 16.91 -32.33 53.13
C ASP A 410 15.41 -32.75 53.08
N SER A 411 14.52 -31.93 53.65
CA SER A 411 13.06 -32.17 53.63
C SER A 411 12.44 -32.19 52.23
N ASN A 412 13.18 -31.77 51.19
CA ASN A 412 12.77 -31.81 49.79
C ASN A 412 13.41 -32.99 49.04
N GLY A 413 14.25 -33.79 49.70
CA GLY A 413 15.02 -34.89 49.12
C GLY A 413 16.29 -34.46 48.39
N LYS A 414 16.84 -33.27 48.66
CA LYS A 414 18.08 -32.77 48.05
C LYS A 414 19.31 -33.09 48.88
N THR A 415 20.38 -33.54 48.22
CA THR A 415 21.65 -33.92 48.84
C THR A 415 22.74 -32.92 48.45
N LYS A 416 23.54 -32.44 49.40
CA LYS A 416 24.71 -31.60 49.09
C LYS A 416 25.96 -32.46 49.01
N VAL A 417 26.80 -32.17 48.02
CA VAL A 417 28.14 -32.75 47.84
C VAL A 417 29.13 -31.60 47.85
N THR A 418 30.02 -31.57 48.83
CA THR A 418 31.02 -30.49 48.98
C THR A 418 32.42 -31.05 48.81
N PHE A 419 33.11 -30.58 47.77
CA PHE A 419 34.52 -30.84 47.49
C PHE A 419 35.39 -29.81 48.18
N TYR A 420 36.51 -30.23 48.77
CA TYR A 420 37.43 -29.39 49.54
C TYR A 420 38.83 -29.45 48.94
N PHE A 421 39.44 -28.28 48.73
CA PHE A 421 40.82 -28.13 48.25
C PHE A 421 41.65 -27.53 49.39
N ALA A 422 42.40 -28.37 50.11
CA ALA A 422 43.10 -27.96 51.33
C ALA A 422 44.38 -27.14 51.05
N GLU A 423 44.96 -27.29 49.86
CA GLU A 423 46.11 -26.51 49.38
C GLU A 423 45.69 -25.49 48.31
N ALA A 424 46.50 -24.46 48.11
CA ALA A 424 46.29 -23.49 47.03
C ALA A 424 46.68 -24.12 45.68
N THR A 425 46.04 -23.69 44.59
CA THR A 425 46.34 -24.15 43.23
C THR A 425 46.15 -23.03 42.21
N ASP A 426 47.02 -23.00 41.20
CA ASP A 426 46.98 -22.10 40.05
C ASP A 426 46.49 -22.81 38.78
N THR A 427 46.03 -24.06 38.88
CA THR A 427 45.61 -24.87 37.71
C THR A 427 44.12 -25.21 37.74
N GLN A 428 43.53 -25.45 36.55
CA GLN A 428 42.17 -26.00 36.42
C GLN A 428 42.05 -27.33 37.17
N GLN A 429 40.99 -27.48 37.95
CA GLN A 429 40.59 -28.74 38.57
C GLN A 429 39.33 -29.25 37.88
N THR A 430 39.31 -30.52 37.48
CA THR A 430 38.17 -31.15 36.81
C THR A 430 37.62 -32.24 37.71
N ILE A 431 36.45 -32.00 38.29
CA ILE A 431 35.72 -32.93 39.16
C ILE A 431 34.75 -33.73 38.29
N THR A 432 34.71 -35.05 38.46
CA THR A 432 33.75 -35.94 37.80
C THR A 432 33.08 -36.88 38.80
N PHE A 433 31.78 -37.14 38.62
CA PHE A 433 31.00 -38.10 39.41
C PHE A 433 29.69 -38.46 38.69
N ALA A 434 29.14 -39.63 38.97
CA ALA A 434 27.83 -40.06 38.50
C ALA A 434 26.73 -39.83 39.55
N THR A 435 25.49 -39.67 39.11
CA THR A 435 24.30 -39.85 39.97
C THR A 435 23.31 -40.84 39.38
N LYS A 436 22.84 -41.78 40.20
CA LYS A 436 21.74 -42.70 39.88
C LYS A 436 20.39 -41.99 40.08
N ILE A 437 19.45 -42.28 39.18
CA ILE A 437 18.08 -41.73 39.19
C ILE A 437 17.13 -42.71 39.92
N ASP A 438 16.38 -42.24 40.92
CA ASP A 438 15.28 -43.00 41.54
C ASP A 438 14.17 -43.24 40.50
N ASP A 439 13.73 -44.49 40.31
CA ASP A 439 12.70 -44.85 39.33
C ASP A 439 11.38 -44.08 39.50
N LYS A 440 11.09 -43.56 40.69
CA LYS A 440 9.94 -42.65 40.94
C LYS A 440 10.01 -41.35 40.15
N TYR A 441 11.17 -40.97 39.62
CA TYR A 441 11.27 -39.84 38.69
C TYR A 441 10.41 -40.08 37.43
N TYR A 442 10.39 -41.30 36.91
CA TYR A 442 9.62 -41.66 35.71
C TYR A 442 8.11 -41.73 35.99
N ASN A 443 7.67 -41.66 37.26
CA ASN A 443 6.27 -41.52 37.64
C ASN A 443 5.78 -40.06 37.65
N THR A 444 6.52 -39.15 37.01
CA THR A 444 6.23 -37.70 36.95
C THR A 444 6.14 -37.19 35.52
N ASN A 445 5.65 -35.95 35.33
CA ASN A 445 5.71 -35.19 34.09
C ASN A 445 6.81 -34.11 34.20
N SER A 446 8.06 -34.53 34.34
CA SER A 446 9.24 -33.65 34.44
C SER A 446 10.05 -33.71 33.14
N ASP A 447 10.63 -32.59 32.68
CA ASP A 447 11.38 -32.55 31.42
C ASP A 447 12.90 -32.80 31.55
N GLY A 448 13.40 -32.95 32.77
CA GLY A 448 14.80 -33.22 33.06
C GLY A 448 15.23 -32.74 34.44
N PHE A 449 16.54 -32.79 34.69
CA PHE A 449 17.14 -32.25 35.90
C PHE A 449 17.84 -30.92 35.62
N THR A 450 17.75 -30.01 36.58
CA THR A 450 18.58 -28.80 36.68
C THR A 450 19.54 -28.98 37.84
N ASN A 451 20.83 -28.76 37.61
CA ASN A 451 21.84 -28.73 38.67
C ASN A 451 22.80 -27.54 38.51
N THR A 452 23.40 -27.12 39.62
CA THR A 452 24.32 -25.98 39.72
C THR A 452 25.33 -26.23 40.85
N ALA A 453 26.60 -25.94 40.61
CA ALA A 453 27.65 -25.97 41.63
C ALA A 453 28.14 -24.55 41.98
N THR A 454 28.61 -24.36 43.22
CA THR A 454 29.09 -23.07 43.75
C THR A 454 30.49 -23.19 44.32
N LEU A 455 31.44 -22.42 43.78
CA LEU A 455 32.80 -22.21 44.29
C LEU A 455 32.81 -21.12 45.37
N LYS A 456 33.53 -21.38 46.47
CA LYS A 456 33.75 -20.46 47.60
C LYS A 456 35.19 -20.54 48.12
N THR A 457 35.67 -19.47 48.77
CA THR A 457 37.00 -19.39 49.42
C THR A 457 36.89 -18.92 50.87
N PRO A 458 37.81 -19.30 51.79
CA PRO A 458 37.62 -19.07 53.24
C PRO A 458 37.53 -17.61 53.69
N ASN A 459 38.32 -16.72 53.08
CA ASN A 459 38.50 -15.34 53.52
C ASN A 459 37.80 -14.35 52.58
N ASN A 460 36.49 -14.10 52.79
CA ASN A 460 35.76 -12.98 52.19
C ASN A 460 35.98 -12.75 50.67
N ASN A 461 36.22 -13.83 49.92
CA ASN A 461 36.44 -13.84 48.46
C ASN A 461 37.77 -13.22 47.96
N GLU A 462 38.86 -13.30 48.73
CA GLU A 462 40.21 -13.05 48.21
C GLU A 462 40.44 -13.84 46.89
N GLY A 463 40.91 -13.15 45.84
CA GLY A 463 41.08 -13.69 44.49
C GLY A 463 39.79 -13.73 43.64
N ILE A 464 38.68 -14.28 44.15
CA ILE A 464 37.48 -14.56 43.34
C ILE A 464 36.38 -13.49 43.39
N GLY A 465 36.48 -12.50 44.30
CA GLY A 465 35.60 -11.34 44.43
C GLY A 465 34.24 -11.60 45.11
N LYS A 466 33.59 -12.73 44.78
CA LYS A 466 32.37 -13.24 45.44
C LYS A 466 32.24 -14.76 45.29
N ASP A 467 31.33 -15.38 46.04
CA ASP A 467 30.82 -16.74 45.75
C ASP A 467 30.45 -16.84 44.24
N ARG A 468 30.93 -17.88 43.54
CA ARG A 468 30.67 -18.08 42.11
C ARG A 468 29.83 -19.33 41.90
N SER A 469 28.68 -19.19 41.26
CA SER A 469 27.86 -20.33 40.83
C SER A 469 28.04 -20.58 39.34
N SER A 470 27.96 -21.83 38.91
CA SER A 470 28.03 -22.23 37.50
C SER A 470 26.94 -21.53 36.68
N THR A 471 27.36 -20.70 35.72
CA THR A 471 26.53 -19.79 34.92
C THR A 471 25.51 -20.52 34.05
N THR A 472 25.92 -21.63 33.43
CA THR A 472 25.03 -22.49 32.64
C THR A 472 24.18 -23.40 33.53
N LYS A 473 22.86 -23.17 33.50
CA LYS A 473 21.85 -24.11 34.00
C LYS A 473 21.94 -25.42 33.19
N THR A 474 22.66 -26.43 33.68
CA THR A 474 22.73 -27.73 33.01
C THR A 474 21.35 -28.38 33.01
N ILE A 475 20.66 -28.38 31.87
CA ILE A 475 19.40 -29.11 31.67
C ILE A 475 19.77 -30.47 31.08
N VAL A 476 19.77 -31.49 31.93
CA VAL A 476 19.88 -32.87 31.47
C VAL A 476 18.48 -33.31 31.07
N GLY A 477 18.18 -33.14 29.77
CA GLY A 477 16.86 -33.35 29.19
C GLY A 477 16.44 -34.81 29.24
N LEU A 478 15.43 -35.10 30.05
CA LEU A 478 14.94 -36.46 30.31
C LEU A 478 13.45 -36.36 30.63
N SER A 479 12.60 -36.34 29.59
CA SER A 479 11.16 -36.23 29.81
C SER A 479 10.61 -37.54 30.38
N SER A 480 10.01 -37.47 31.57
CA SER A 480 9.39 -38.60 32.25
C SER A 480 7.91 -38.81 31.90
N SER A 481 7.32 -37.99 31.01
CA SER A 481 5.88 -37.85 30.77
C SER A 481 5.06 -39.16 30.79
N VAL A 482 4.34 -39.35 31.90
CA VAL A 482 3.49 -40.52 32.18
C VAL A 482 2.02 -40.27 31.79
N ILE A 483 1.58 -39.01 31.74
CA ILE A 483 0.30 -38.60 31.13
C ILE A 483 0.44 -37.29 30.36
N SER A 484 -0.20 -37.18 29.20
CA SER A 484 -0.34 -35.91 28.46
C SER A 484 -1.79 -35.70 27.98
N LYS A 485 -2.19 -34.44 27.77
CA LYS A 485 -3.53 -34.07 27.27
C LYS A 485 -3.45 -32.96 26.22
N ALA A 486 -4.25 -33.06 25.16
CA ALA A 486 -4.35 -32.09 24.06
C ALA A 486 -5.79 -32.00 23.53
N LYS A 487 -6.07 -30.99 22.69
CA LYS A 487 -7.28 -30.98 21.84
C LYS A 487 -7.14 -32.03 20.73
N SER A 488 -8.25 -32.64 20.32
CA SER A 488 -8.32 -33.73 19.34
C SER A 488 -9.32 -33.43 18.22
N GLY A 489 -9.31 -32.20 17.73
CA GLY A 489 -10.22 -31.69 16.71
C GLY A 489 -10.37 -30.17 16.80
N SER A 490 -11.47 -29.68 16.22
CA SER A 490 -12.03 -28.35 16.45
C SER A 490 -13.40 -28.48 17.13
N TYR A 491 -13.89 -27.39 17.72
CA TYR A 491 -15.28 -27.25 18.11
C TYR A 491 -16.23 -27.52 16.92
N ASN A 492 -17.34 -28.21 17.17
CA ASN A 492 -18.42 -28.40 16.21
C ASN A 492 -19.66 -27.58 16.64
N PRO A 493 -19.97 -26.45 15.96
CA PRO A 493 -21.04 -25.55 16.38
C PRO A 493 -22.46 -26.09 16.16
N SER A 494 -22.67 -27.17 15.38
CA SER A 494 -24.00 -27.75 15.18
C SER A 494 -24.37 -28.82 16.23
N THR A 495 -23.37 -29.40 16.91
CA THR A 495 -23.55 -30.39 17.99
C THR A 495 -23.02 -29.92 19.34
N HIS A 496 -22.43 -28.72 19.39
CA HIS A 496 -21.71 -28.13 20.51
C HIS A 496 -20.54 -28.98 21.05
N GLN A 497 -20.00 -29.89 20.23
CA GLN A 497 -19.02 -30.89 20.70
C GLN A 497 -17.57 -30.42 20.59
N LEU A 498 -16.76 -30.90 21.54
CA LEU A 498 -15.31 -30.74 21.64
C LEU A 498 -14.67 -32.12 21.85
N SER A 499 -13.54 -32.37 21.18
CA SER A 499 -12.77 -33.60 21.35
C SER A 499 -11.42 -33.33 22.00
N TRP A 500 -11.00 -34.22 22.90
CA TRP A 500 -9.76 -34.15 23.68
C TRP A 500 -9.01 -35.49 23.59
N LYS A 501 -7.69 -35.45 23.41
CA LYS A 501 -6.81 -36.63 23.44
C LYS A 501 -6.07 -36.65 24.76
N ILE A 502 -6.16 -37.75 25.50
CA ILE A 502 -5.32 -38.06 26.67
C ILE A 502 -4.41 -39.22 26.25
N THR A 503 -3.12 -39.17 26.57
CA THR A 503 -2.18 -40.27 26.31
C THR A 503 -1.55 -40.70 27.63
N VAL A 504 -1.65 -41.98 27.97
CA VAL A 504 -1.20 -42.60 29.22
C VAL A 504 -0.02 -43.53 28.96
N ASN A 505 0.98 -43.51 29.84
CA ASN A 505 2.19 -44.32 29.79
C ASN A 505 3.08 -44.12 28.54
N SER A 506 3.20 -42.87 28.07
CA SER A 506 4.05 -42.52 26.90
C SER A 506 5.53 -42.87 27.10
N ASN A 507 5.96 -42.97 28.35
CA ASN A 507 7.30 -43.36 28.80
C ASN A 507 7.50 -44.88 28.97
N LYS A 508 6.46 -45.70 28.74
CA LYS A 508 6.47 -47.17 28.81
C LYS A 508 6.93 -47.77 30.14
N MET A 509 6.65 -47.10 31.25
CA MET A 509 6.93 -47.60 32.61
C MET A 509 5.89 -48.64 33.05
N ALA A 510 6.21 -49.40 34.09
CA ALA A 510 5.24 -50.29 34.72
C ALA A 510 4.30 -49.51 35.66
N ILE A 511 2.99 -49.62 35.46
CA ILE A 511 1.95 -48.91 36.24
C ILE A 511 0.89 -49.92 36.67
N ALA A 512 0.76 -50.16 37.98
CA ALA A 512 -0.30 -50.97 38.56
C ALA A 512 -1.49 -50.10 39.01
N ASP A 513 -2.70 -50.64 38.90
CA ASP A 513 -3.99 -49.96 39.17
C ASP A 513 -4.10 -48.54 38.54
N PRO A 514 -3.83 -48.35 37.23
CA PRO A 514 -3.91 -47.03 36.58
C PRO A 514 -5.36 -46.51 36.48
N VAL A 515 -5.59 -45.32 37.04
CA VAL A 515 -6.89 -44.61 36.96
C VAL A 515 -6.69 -43.22 36.37
N VAL A 516 -7.47 -42.90 35.33
CA VAL A 516 -7.54 -41.55 34.75
C VAL A 516 -8.84 -40.90 35.18
N THR A 517 -8.77 -39.72 35.78
CA THR A 517 -9.92 -38.84 36.05
C THR A 517 -9.83 -37.60 35.17
N ASP A 518 -10.75 -37.46 34.21
CA ASP A 518 -10.88 -36.28 33.35
C ASP A 518 -12.02 -35.38 33.85
N THR A 519 -11.72 -34.13 34.18
CA THR A 519 -12.68 -33.20 34.76
C THR A 519 -12.73 -31.89 33.96
N ILE A 520 -13.93 -31.47 33.58
CA ILE A 520 -14.19 -30.11 33.08
C ILE A 520 -14.07 -29.13 34.26
N ASP A 521 -12.87 -28.59 34.47
CA ASP A 521 -12.55 -27.79 35.64
C ASP A 521 -11.80 -26.48 35.29
N LYS A 522 -12.32 -25.38 35.85
CA LYS A 522 -11.80 -23.99 35.95
C LYS A 522 -11.37 -23.22 34.70
N MET A 523 -11.94 -22.01 34.60
CA MET A 523 -11.30 -20.87 33.93
C MET A 523 -10.17 -20.29 34.79
N SER A 524 -9.31 -19.46 34.18
CA SER A 524 -8.13 -18.80 34.79
C SER A 524 -8.42 -17.93 36.03
N ASN A 525 -9.68 -17.63 36.33
CA ASN A 525 -10.13 -16.85 37.49
C ASN A 525 -10.55 -17.71 38.70
N GLY A 526 -10.60 -19.04 38.57
CA GLY A 526 -10.90 -19.97 39.66
C GLY A 526 -12.38 -20.28 39.91
N THR A 527 -13.31 -19.70 39.15
CA THR A 527 -14.74 -20.08 39.22
C THR A 527 -14.95 -21.46 38.61
N ALA A 528 -15.86 -22.26 39.19
CA ALA A 528 -16.27 -23.53 38.60
C ALA A 528 -17.02 -23.31 37.29
N GLY A 529 -16.66 -24.04 36.23
CA GLY A 529 -17.33 -23.92 34.94
C GLY A 529 -18.55 -24.85 34.86
N ASP A 530 -19.76 -24.29 34.85
CA ASP A 530 -21.01 -25.04 34.55
C ASP A 530 -21.25 -25.21 33.03
N HIS A 531 -20.28 -24.78 32.21
CA HIS A 531 -20.46 -24.56 30.78
C HIS A 531 -20.27 -25.78 29.88
N GLN A 532 -19.88 -26.95 30.41
CA GLN A 532 -19.83 -28.21 29.65
C GLN A 532 -20.17 -29.44 30.50
N LYS A 533 -20.45 -30.55 29.81
CA LYS A 533 -20.51 -31.92 30.36
C LYS A 533 -19.66 -32.87 29.50
N ILE A 534 -19.19 -33.98 30.05
CA ILE A 534 -18.57 -35.06 29.28
C ILE A 534 -19.68 -35.98 28.75
N ILE A 535 -19.61 -36.39 27.48
CA ILE A 535 -20.64 -37.20 26.82
C ILE A 535 -20.15 -38.57 26.33
N GLY A 536 -18.84 -38.81 26.31
CA GLY A 536 -18.30 -40.12 25.94
C GLY A 536 -16.79 -40.20 25.93
N VAL A 537 -16.27 -41.43 25.89
CA VAL A 537 -14.86 -41.76 25.72
C VAL A 537 -14.70 -42.97 24.81
N THR A 538 -13.64 -42.99 24.01
CA THR A 538 -13.11 -44.19 23.34
C THR A 538 -11.64 -44.37 23.68
N ALA A 539 -11.12 -45.59 23.56
CA ALA A 539 -9.73 -45.90 23.88
C ALA A 539 -9.08 -46.79 22.82
N VAL A 540 -7.78 -46.60 22.60
CA VAL A 540 -6.92 -47.46 21.77
C VAL A 540 -5.56 -47.69 22.44
N LYS A 541 -4.92 -48.84 22.20
CA LYS A 541 -3.48 -49.03 22.43
C LYS A 541 -2.76 -48.54 21.16
N HIS A 542 -1.82 -47.62 21.35
CA HIS A 542 -1.19 -46.85 20.28
C HIS A 542 0.28 -47.29 20.10
N ASN A 543 0.56 -47.98 19.00
CA ASN A 543 1.80 -48.74 18.81
C ASN A 543 3.02 -47.86 18.43
N GLY A 544 2.84 -46.54 18.30
CA GLY A 544 3.89 -45.57 17.96
C GLY A 544 4.40 -45.59 16.51
N ASP A 545 4.10 -46.64 15.74
CA ASP A 545 4.38 -46.76 14.31
C ASP A 545 3.18 -46.26 13.48
N PRO A 546 3.31 -45.21 12.65
CA PRO A 546 2.20 -44.69 11.85
C PRO A 546 1.74 -45.62 10.71
N ASP A 547 2.54 -46.62 10.33
CA ASP A 547 2.17 -47.62 9.31
C ASP A 547 1.41 -48.82 9.93
N ILE A 548 1.28 -48.89 11.26
CA ILE A 548 0.53 -49.92 11.99
C ILE A 548 -0.76 -49.31 12.57
N PRO A 549 -1.96 -49.86 12.30
CA PRO A 549 -3.19 -49.34 12.86
C PRO A 549 -3.30 -49.57 14.37
N ASP A 550 -3.76 -48.55 15.09
CA ASP A 550 -4.05 -48.59 16.52
C ASP A 550 -5.08 -49.67 16.88
N VAL A 551 -4.92 -50.30 18.04
CA VAL A 551 -5.76 -51.43 18.49
C VAL A 551 -6.88 -50.92 19.41
N PRO A 552 -8.18 -51.07 19.07
CA PRO A 552 -9.27 -50.62 19.93
C PRO A 552 -9.29 -51.32 21.30
N VAL A 553 -9.44 -50.53 22.36
CA VAL A 553 -9.63 -51.01 23.74
C VAL A 553 -11.12 -50.93 24.08
N THR A 554 -11.72 -52.08 24.40
CA THR A 554 -13.11 -52.15 24.84
C THR A 554 -13.22 -51.71 26.29
N LEU A 555 -13.54 -50.43 26.52
CA LEU A 555 -13.91 -49.95 27.86
C LEU A 555 -15.33 -50.41 28.19
N ASN A 556 -15.51 -51.09 29.32
CA ASN A 556 -16.84 -51.45 29.84
C ASN A 556 -17.49 -50.23 30.52
N VAL A 557 -18.82 -50.10 30.46
CA VAL A 557 -19.55 -49.10 31.27
C VAL A 557 -19.76 -49.69 32.68
N GLY A 558 -19.34 -48.96 33.70
CA GLY A 558 -19.50 -49.35 35.11
C GLY A 558 -20.03 -48.21 35.98
N THR A 559 -19.75 -48.32 37.28
CA THR A 559 -20.13 -47.38 38.34
C THR A 559 -18.98 -47.21 39.34
N ASP A 560 -19.07 -46.20 40.20
CA ASP A 560 -18.13 -45.92 41.30
C ASP A 560 -18.03 -47.06 42.36
N ALA A 561 -18.88 -48.10 42.25
CA ALA A 561 -18.86 -49.29 43.10
C ALA A 561 -18.33 -50.56 42.39
N ASP A 562 -18.02 -50.49 41.09
CA ASP A 562 -17.59 -51.66 40.32
C ASP A 562 -16.11 -52.00 40.56
N THR A 563 -15.86 -53.27 40.84
CA THR A 563 -14.54 -53.80 41.25
C THR A 563 -14.17 -55.10 40.52
N GLY A 564 -14.95 -55.48 39.49
CA GLY A 564 -14.95 -56.85 38.94
C GLY A 564 -14.33 -57.03 37.54
N THR A 565 -14.30 -56.01 36.69
CA THR A 565 -13.87 -56.16 35.28
C THR A 565 -13.19 -54.87 34.77
N VAL A 566 -11.87 -54.90 34.71
CA VAL A 566 -11.02 -53.86 34.10
C VAL A 566 -10.75 -54.24 32.62
N PRO A 567 -10.67 -53.29 31.67
CA PRO A 567 -10.86 -51.85 31.83
C PRO A 567 -12.33 -51.41 31.79
N PHE A 568 -12.66 -50.37 32.53
CA PHE A 568 -14.01 -49.80 32.59
C PHE A 568 -14.00 -48.28 32.79
N TYR A 569 -15.14 -47.63 32.56
CA TYR A 569 -15.34 -46.22 32.81
C TYR A 569 -16.72 -45.89 33.36
N PHE A 570 -16.84 -44.73 33.99
CA PHE A 570 -18.11 -44.08 34.31
C PHE A 570 -18.01 -42.56 34.13
N ILE A 571 -19.15 -41.91 33.89
CA ILE A 571 -19.25 -40.45 33.74
C ILE A 571 -20.27 -39.93 34.76
N ASP A 572 -19.86 -38.97 35.58
CA ASP A 572 -20.73 -38.18 36.45
C ASP A 572 -20.67 -36.70 36.02
N GLY A 573 -21.54 -36.34 35.07
CA GLY A 573 -21.71 -34.99 34.55
C GLY A 573 -20.47 -34.39 33.89
N LYS A 574 -19.57 -33.81 34.70
CA LYS A 574 -18.33 -33.15 34.29
C LYS A 574 -17.09 -34.01 34.46
N THR A 575 -17.21 -35.12 35.19
CA THR A 575 -16.10 -36.00 35.57
C THR A 575 -16.25 -37.33 34.84
N LEU A 576 -15.18 -37.79 34.21
CA LEU A 576 -15.03 -39.11 33.61
C LEU A 576 -13.92 -39.84 34.38
N THR A 577 -14.23 -41.01 34.92
CA THR A 577 -13.22 -41.89 35.53
C THR A 577 -13.04 -43.12 34.65
N VAL A 578 -11.80 -43.44 34.29
CA VAL A 578 -11.42 -44.62 33.49
C VAL A 578 -10.39 -45.44 34.27
N HIS A 579 -10.73 -46.69 34.58
CA HIS A 579 -9.82 -47.67 35.12
C HIS A 579 -9.23 -48.49 33.96
N LEU A 580 -7.90 -48.49 33.84
CA LEU A 580 -7.16 -49.18 32.78
C LEU A 580 -6.52 -50.48 33.31
N GLU A 581 -6.14 -51.36 32.39
CA GLU A 581 -5.34 -52.55 32.72
C GLU A 581 -3.96 -52.14 33.25
N ASP A 582 -3.37 -52.95 34.14
CA ASP A 582 -1.98 -52.79 34.55
C ASP A 582 -1.05 -52.71 33.32
N PHE A 583 -0.16 -51.72 33.29
CA PHE A 583 0.87 -51.63 32.28
C PHE A 583 2.12 -52.40 32.71
N GLY A 584 2.56 -53.33 31.86
CA GLY A 584 3.89 -53.92 31.91
C GLY A 584 5.00 -52.93 31.49
N SER A 585 6.23 -53.20 31.94
CA SER A 585 7.40 -52.43 31.49
C SER A 585 7.66 -52.65 29.99
N GLY A 586 7.71 -51.57 29.21
CA GLY A 586 7.88 -51.61 27.76
C GLY A 586 6.58 -51.69 26.95
N GLU A 587 5.41 -51.75 27.59
CA GLU A 587 4.12 -51.82 26.90
C GLU A 587 3.73 -50.51 26.19
N ASP A 588 2.83 -50.60 25.22
CA ASP A 588 2.40 -49.47 24.39
C ASP A 588 1.38 -48.56 25.11
N PRO A 589 1.47 -47.23 24.91
CA PRO A 589 0.60 -46.27 25.57
C PRO A 589 -0.87 -46.43 25.19
N VAL A 590 -1.77 -46.15 26.14
CA VAL A 590 -3.20 -46.04 25.87
C VAL A 590 -3.55 -44.59 25.53
N VAL A 591 -4.24 -44.40 24.42
CA VAL A 591 -4.82 -43.12 24.00
C VAL A 591 -6.31 -43.15 24.28
N LEU A 592 -6.79 -42.20 25.10
CA LEU A 592 -8.21 -41.93 25.31
C LEU A 592 -8.63 -40.74 24.43
N THR A 593 -9.74 -40.88 23.70
CA THR A 593 -10.41 -39.75 23.04
C THR A 593 -11.70 -39.45 23.81
N VAL A 594 -11.71 -38.32 24.54
CA VAL A 594 -12.84 -37.86 25.35
C VAL A 594 -13.62 -36.80 24.57
N VAL A 595 -14.94 -36.90 24.57
CA VAL A 595 -15.83 -35.92 23.94
C VAL A 595 -16.63 -35.19 25.01
N SER A 596 -16.57 -33.86 25.01
CA SER A 596 -17.44 -33.00 25.82
C SER A 596 -18.41 -32.20 24.94
N GLU A 597 -19.51 -31.75 25.54
CA GLU A 597 -20.54 -30.91 24.92
C GLU A 597 -20.62 -29.60 25.69
N VAL A 598 -20.59 -28.47 24.98
CA VAL A 598 -20.80 -27.13 25.57
C VAL A 598 -22.29 -26.95 25.86
N THR A 599 -22.61 -26.71 27.13
CA THR A 599 -23.98 -26.69 27.66
C THR A 599 -24.50 -25.30 27.98
N ASP A 600 -23.66 -24.27 27.92
CA ASP A 600 -24.05 -22.89 28.20
C ASP A 600 -24.33 -22.08 26.91
N PRO A 601 -25.55 -21.53 26.73
CA PRO A 601 -25.85 -20.66 25.59
C PRO A 601 -24.93 -19.44 25.52
N ASP A 602 -24.40 -18.92 26.63
CA ASP A 602 -23.45 -17.79 26.66
C ASP A 602 -22.09 -18.11 25.98
N TYR A 603 -21.91 -19.35 25.49
CA TYR A 603 -20.75 -19.80 24.70
C TYR A 603 -21.12 -20.28 23.29
N TYR A 604 -22.29 -20.91 23.08
CA TYR A 604 -22.68 -21.51 21.78
C TYR A 604 -23.83 -20.81 21.05
N ALA A 605 -24.54 -19.90 21.72
CA ALA A 605 -25.73 -19.19 21.20
C ALA A 605 -25.48 -17.68 21.03
N VAL A 606 -24.23 -17.24 21.19
CA VAL A 606 -23.77 -15.84 21.12
C VAL A 606 -22.88 -15.58 19.90
N ASN A 607 -22.67 -14.33 19.52
CA ASN A 607 -21.64 -13.93 18.55
C ASN A 607 -20.29 -13.74 19.25
N GLY A 608 -19.34 -14.66 19.09
CA GLY A 608 -18.03 -14.50 19.73
C GLY A 608 -17.08 -15.69 19.67
N THR A 609 -16.05 -15.65 20.52
CA THR A 609 -15.11 -16.76 20.74
C THR A 609 -14.65 -16.80 22.20
N HIS A 610 -14.82 -17.96 22.82
CA HIS A 610 -14.61 -18.20 24.25
C HIS A 610 -13.61 -19.35 24.44
N THR A 611 -12.69 -19.24 25.40
CA THR A 611 -11.71 -20.29 25.69
C THR A 611 -12.19 -21.19 26.81
N VAL A 612 -12.09 -22.50 26.60
CA VAL A 612 -12.55 -23.55 27.53
C VAL A 612 -11.42 -24.52 27.87
N TYR A 613 -11.47 -25.05 29.09
CA TYR A 613 -10.41 -25.87 29.69
C TYR A 613 -10.93 -27.25 30.11
N ASN A 614 -10.08 -28.27 30.02
CA ASN A 614 -10.35 -29.62 30.52
C ASN A 614 -9.04 -30.18 31.12
N THR A 615 -9.11 -30.81 32.29
CA THR A 615 -7.95 -31.32 33.05
C THR A 615 -8.07 -32.81 33.32
N ALA A 616 -7.05 -33.59 32.91
CA ALA A 616 -6.91 -34.98 33.29
C ALA A 616 -5.96 -35.14 34.50
N VAL A 617 -6.21 -36.13 35.33
CA VAL A 617 -5.32 -36.61 36.39
C VAL A 617 -5.09 -38.11 36.19
N LEU A 618 -3.83 -38.56 36.25
CA LEU A 618 -3.47 -39.97 36.36
C LEU A 618 -3.09 -40.29 37.81
N THR A 619 -3.65 -41.35 38.36
CA THR A 619 -3.17 -42.01 39.58
C THR A 619 -2.83 -43.49 39.32
N GLY A 620 -2.05 -44.08 40.22
CA GLY A 620 -1.66 -45.48 40.15
C GLY A 620 -0.60 -45.83 41.20
N ASN A 621 -0.40 -47.13 41.44
CA ASN A 621 0.60 -47.67 42.38
C ASN A 621 0.53 -47.07 43.80
N GLY A 622 -0.67 -47.01 44.40
CA GLY A 622 -0.88 -46.63 45.80
C GLY A 622 -0.36 -45.23 46.14
N ASP A 623 -0.93 -44.20 45.51
CA ASP A 623 -0.55 -42.78 45.60
C ASP A 623 0.87 -42.42 45.09
N ALA A 624 1.65 -43.38 44.55
CA ALA A 624 2.99 -43.12 44.03
C ALA A 624 2.98 -42.37 42.67
N ILE A 625 1.91 -42.50 41.89
CA ILE A 625 1.62 -41.66 40.72
C ILE A 625 0.43 -40.77 41.07
N ASN A 626 0.60 -39.46 40.86
CA ASN A 626 -0.44 -38.45 40.92
C ASN A 626 0.00 -37.27 40.06
N GLN A 627 -0.40 -37.24 38.79
CA GLN A 627 0.05 -36.25 37.80
C GLN A 627 -1.14 -35.65 37.06
N SER A 628 -1.15 -34.31 36.91
CA SER A 628 -2.27 -33.55 36.35
C SER A 628 -1.83 -32.79 35.09
N VAL A 629 -2.69 -32.77 34.07
CA VAL A 629 -2.46 -32.09 32.79
C VAL A 629 -3.73 -31.43 32.25
N THR A 630 -3.63 -30.13 31.94
CA THR A 630 -4.74 -29.32 31.41
C THR A 630 -4.53 -29.02 29.94
N ALA A 631 -5.60 -29.10 29.14
CA ALA A 631 -5.64 -28.64 27.76
C ALA A 631 -6.72 -27.56 27.60
N GLN A 632 -6.55 -26.68 26.61
CA GLN A 632 -7.51 -25.64 26.25
C GLN A 632 -7.96 -25.76 24.79
N GLN A 633 -9.17 -25.29 24.51
CA GLN A 633 -9.76 -25.22 23.17
C GLN A 633 -10.63 -23.95 23.06
N ASN A 634 -10.92 -23.49 21.84
CA ASN A 634 -11.81 -22.36 21.61
C ASN A 634 -13.18 -22.86 21.17
N VAL A 635 -14.22 -22.24 21.71
CA VAL A 635 -15.60 -22.31 21.25
C VAL A 635 -15.86 -21.03 20.48
N THR A 636 -16.14 -21.13 19.18
CA THR A 636 -16.45 -19.99 18.29
C THR A 636 -17.88 -20.15 17.81
N SER A 637 -18.65 -19.06 17.86
CA SER A 637 -20.09 -19.06 17.63
C SER A 637 -20.51 -17.82 16.86
N GLU A 638 -21.42 -18.01 15.90
CA GLU A 638 -21.94 -16.99 15.00
C GLU A 638 -23.42 -17.30 14.71
N VAL A 639 -24.31 -16.49 15.29
CA VAL A 639 -25.77 -16.72 15.25
C VAL A 639 -26.52 -15.64 14.48
N VAL A 640 -26.01 -14.41 14.40
CA VAL A 640 -26.61 -13.32 13.61
C VAL A 640 -25.55 -12.36 13.06
N GLU A 641 -25.54 -12.13 11.76
CA GLU A 641 -24.75 -11.09 11.10
C GLU A 641 -25.69 -10.11 10.36
N LYS A 642 -25.44 -8.81 10.47
CA LYS A 642 -26.15 -7.74 9.78
C LYS A 642 -25.19 -7.10 8.79
N SER A 643 -25.63 -6.84 7.55
CA SER A 643 -24.81 -6.16 6.55
C SER A 643 -25.61 -5.16 5.72
N ALA A 644 -24.99 -4.04 5.39
CA ALA A 644 -25.38 -3.14 4.32
C ALA A 644 -24.67 -3.58 3.03
N LEU A 645 -25.44 -4.00 2.03
CA LEU A 645 -24.89 -4.48 0.75
C LEU A 645 -24.54 -3.34 -0.21
N GLY A 646 -25.04 -2.13 0.07
CA GLY A 646 -24.84 -0.94 -0.74
C GLY A 646 -26.07 -0.03 -0.78
N TYR A 647 -25.94 1.07 -1.51
CA TYR A 647 -27.03 1.98 -1.88
C TYR A 647 -27.03 2.19 -3.39
N HIS A 648 -28.20 2.02 -4.01
CA HIS A 648 -28.41 2.13 -5.45
C HIS A 648 -28.57 3.60 -5.87
N TYR A 649 -27.58 4.13 -6.59
CA TYR A 649 -27.56 5.53 -7.04
C TYR A 649 -28.33 5.77 -8.35
N ASP A 650 -28.64 4.72 -9.12
CA ASP A 650 -29.47 4.82 -10.32
C ASP A 650 -30.77 4.03 -10.12
N GLY A 651 -31.88 4.51 -10.71
CA GLY A 651 -33.20 3.91 -10.49
C GLY A 651 -33.86 4.26 -9.15
N ASP A 652 -33.98 3.28 -8.25
CA ASP A 652 -34.98 3.22 -7.17
C ASP A 652 -34.54 3.75 -5.79
N ARG A 653 -33.24 4.03 -5.61
CA ARG A 653 -32.67 4.69 -4.41
C ARG A 653 -32.87 3.90 -3.12
N LEU A 654 -32.64 2.60 -3.21
CA LEU A 654 -32.72 1.66 -2.10
C LEU A 654 -31.36 1.43 -1.46
N ILE A 655 -31.36 1.29 -0.13
CA ILE A 655 -30.30 0.62 0.62
C ILE A 655 -30.72 -0.85 0.75
N SER A 656 -29.85 -1.77 0.33
CA SER A 656 -30.14 -3.21 0.38
C SER A 656 -29.46 -3.83 1.61
N TRP A 657 -30.24 -4.49 2.45
CA TRP A 657 -29.80 -5.05 3.73
C TRP A 657 -29.82 -6.58 3.69
N GLN A 658 -28.85 -7.19 4.36
CA GLN A 658 -28.76 -8.63 4.60
C GLN A 658 -28.79 -8.90 6.11
N ILE A 659 -29.47 -9.97 6.52
CA ILE A 659 -29.31 -10.56 7.84
C ILE A 659 -29.06 -12.05 7.66
N ASP A 660 -27.86 -12.51 7.94
CA ASP A 660 -27.57 -13.94 8.02
C ASP A 660 -27.79 -14.44 9.44
N VAL A 661 -28.39 -15.62 9.56
CA VAL A 661 -28.68 -16.25 10.86
C VAL A 661 -28.27 -17.71 10.88
N ASN A 662 -27.89 -18.19 12.07
CA ASN A 662 -27.54 -19.58 12.35
C ASN A 662 -26.38 -20.13 11.50
N GLN A 663 -25.28 -19.39 11.32
CA GLN A 663 -24.08 -19.89 10.63
C GLN A 663 -23.50 -21.14 11.34
N ASN A 664 -23.65 -21.20 12.67
CA ASN A 664 -23.45 -22.38 13.51
C ASN A 664 -24.12 -23.66 13.01
N LYS A 665 -25.27 -23.56 12.30
CA LYS A 665 -26.17 -24.67 11.93
C LYS A 665 -26.62 -25.50 13.15
N MET A 666 -26.80 -24.82 14.29
CA MET A 666 -27.38 -25.37 15.50
C MET A 666 -28.91 -25.46 15.39
N SER A 667 -29.56 -26.14 16.33
CA SER A 667 -31.02 -26.21 16.41
C SER A 667 -31.60 -25.00 17.14
N MET A 668 -32.07 -23.99 16.40
CA MET A 668 -32.79 -22.85 16.96
C MET A 668 -34.30 -23.11 16.90
N THR A 669 -34.99 -23.04 18.05
CA THR A 669 -36.45 -23.18 18.13
C THR A 669 -37.09 -21.80 18.17
N ASN A 670 -38.20 -21.58 17.44
CA ASN A 670 -38.92 -20.30 17.38
C ASN A 670 -38.03 -19.07 17.11
N ALA A 671 -37.11 -19.15 16.15
CA ALA A 671 -36.26 -18.03 15.76
C ALA A 671 -37.09 -16.84 15.23
N VAL A 672 -36.85 -15.67 15.83
CA VAL A 672 -37.48 -14.38 15.50
C VAL A 672 -36.40 -13.30 15.44
N ILE A 673 -36.37 -12.54 14.34
CA ILE A 673 -35.55 -11.34 14.21
C ILE A 673 -36.42 -10.11 14.50
N THR A 674 -35.90 -9.13 15.23
CA THR A 674 -36.48 -7.78 15.34
C THR A 674 -35.47 -6.73 14.88
N ASP A 675 -35.92 -5.86 13.99
CA ASP A 675 -35.12 -4.85 13.28
C ASP A 675 -35.93 -3.54 13.31
N THR A 676 -35.30 -2.42 13.65
CA THR A 676 -36.01 -1.13 13.80
C THR A 676 -35.48 -0.16 12.75
N ILE A 677 -36.25 -0.01 11.68
CA ILE A 677 -35.87 0.74 10.48
C ILE A 677 -35.51 2.19 10.87
N PRO A 678 -34.26 2.64 10.59
CA PRO A 678 -33.78 3.96 10.99
C PRO A 678 -34.61 5.15 10.49
N ALA A 679 -34.59 6.24 11.26
CA ALA A 679 -35.30 7.47 10.90
C ALA A 679 -34.75 8.08 9.60
N GLY A 680 -35.64 8.34 8.63
CA GLY A 680 -35.27 8.75 7.27
C GLY A 680 -35.28 7.60 6.24
N LEU A 681 -35.47 6.37 6.67
CA LEU A 681 -35.64 5.20 5.80
C LEU A 681 -37.09 4.70 5.80
N THR A 682 -37.53 4.12 4.69
CA THR A 682 -38.84 3.45 4.56
C THR A 682 -38.66 2.06 3.97
N LEU A 683 -39.18 1.05 4.66
CA LEU A 683 -39.08 -0.35 4.28
C LEU A 683 -39.92 -0.68 3.03
N GLN A 684 -39.30 -1.30 2.04
CA GLN A 684 -39.98 -1.78 0.84
C GLN A 684 -40.50 -3.20 1.07
N GLU A 685 -41.71 -3.34 1.60
CA GLU A 685 -42.28 -4.62 2.06
C GLU A 685 -42.25 -5.76 1.02
N SER A 686 -42.28 -5.45 -0.28
CA SER A 686 -42.19 -6.44 -1.37
C SER A 686 -40.79 -7.05 -1.59
N THR A 687 -39.75 -6.44 -1.03
CA THR A 687 -38.34 -6.88 -1.15
C THR A 687 -37.94 -7.88 -0.08
N ILE A 688 -38.78 -8.07 0.94
CA ILE A 688 -38.50 -8.93 2.09
C ILE A 688 -38.47 -10.40 1.63
N THR A 689 -37.29 -11.02 1.68
CA THR A 689 -37.07 -12.43 1.32
C THR A 689 -36.36 -13.19 2.45
N PHE A 690 -36.56 -14.52 2.49
CA PHE A 690 -35.74 -15.46 3.25
C PHE A 690 -35.28 -16.58 2.33
N ASN A 691 -33.97 -16.86 2.29
CA ASN A 691 -33.33 -17.79 1.36
C ASN A 691 -33.78 -17.57 -0.11
N GLY A 692 -33.89 -16.30 -0.51
CA GLY A 692 -34.33 -15.89 -1.85
C GLY A 692 -35.84 -16.03 -2.14
N THR A 693 -36.65 -16.49 -1.18
CA THR A 693 -38.11 -16.61 -1.31
C THR A 693 -38.79 -15.42 -0.65
N THR A 694 -39.65 -14.69 -1.38
CA THR A 694 -40.43 -13.55 -0.83
C THR A 694 -41.30 -13.99 0.34
N MET A 695 -41.15 -13.30 1.48
CA MET A 695 -41.93 -13.57 2.68
C MET A 695 -43.30 -12.88 2.62
N LYS A 696 -44.26 -13.43 3.36
CA LYS A 696 -45.60 -12.87 3.48
C LYS A 696 -45.77 -12.10 4.79
N LYS A 697 -46.63 -11.09 4.77
CA LYS A 697 -47.12 -10.43 5.98
C LYS A 697 -47.99 -11.41 6.78
N ALA A 698 -48.00 -11.33 8.10
CA ALA A 698 -48.71 -12.29 8.97
C ALA A 698 -50.20 -12.50 8.60
N SER A 699 -50.87 -11.44 8.12
CA SER A 699 -52.26 -11.45 7.63
C SER A 699 -52.50 -12.33 6.39
N GLU A 700 -51.44 -12.69 5.66
CA GLU A 700 -51.48 -13.46 4.41
C GLU A 700 -50.80 -14.84 4.56
N ALA A 701 -49.95 -14.98 5.57
CA ALA A 701 -49.23 -16.20 5.90
C ALA A 701 -50.12 -17.30 6.50
N ASN A 702 -51.27 -16.95 7.09
CA ASN A 702 -52.21 -17.88 7.75
C ASN A 702 -51.55 -18.80 8.80
N GLY A 703 -50.49 -18.32 9.47
CA GLY A 703 -49.74 -19.07 10.48
C GLY A 703 -48.59 -19.95 9.95
N ALA A 704 -48.32 -19.95 8.64
CA ALA A 704 -47.13 -20.63 8.09
C ALA A 704 -45.89 -19.74 8.22
N THR A 705 -44.78 -20.30 8.73
CA THR A 705 -43.45 -19.65 8.73
C THR A 705 -42.67 -19.97 7.44
N PRO A 706 -41.77 -19.08 6.98
CA PRO A 706 -41.46 -17.78 7.56
C PRO A 706 -42.47 -16.68 7.17
N TYR A 707 -42.68 -15.72 8.06
CA TYR A 707 -43.54 -14.54 7.83
C TYR A 707 -43.01 -13.32 8.58
N TYR A 708 -43.53 -12.12 8.28
CA TYR A 708 -43.18 -10.90 9.01
C TYR A 708 -44.41 -10.11 9.50
N THR A 709 -44.18 -9.25 10.49
CA THR A 709 -45.06 -8.15 10.92
C THR A 709 -44.29 -6.83 10.85
N LEU A 710 -45.02 -5.71 10.76
CA LEU A 710 -44.48 -4.37 10.71
C LEU A 710 -45.34 -3.46 11.58
N GLU A 711 -44.77 -2.94 12.67
CA GLU A 711 -45.43 -2.05 13.62
C GLU A 711 -44.69 -0.70 13.68
N GLY A 712 -45.22 0.29 12.95
CA GLY A 712 -44.50 1.54 12.72
C GLY A 712 -43.23 1.28 11.91
N SER A 713 -42.06 1.60 12.47
CA SER A 713 -40.75 1.27 11.90
C SER A 713 -40.17 -0.07 12.39
N LYS A 714 -40.83 -0.78 13.31
CA LYS A 714 -40.34 -2.06 13.82
C LYS A 714 -40.75 -3.22 12.90
N LEU A 715 -39.80 -3.76 12.16
CA LEU A 715 -39.91 -5.02 11.43
C LEU A 715 -39.68 -6.19 12.40
N THR A 716 -40.55 -7.19 12.37
CA THR A 716 -40.36 -8.45 13.12
C THR A 716 -40.56 -9.62 12.18
N ILE A 717 -39.59 -10.53 12.11
CA ILE A 717 -39.54 -11.64 11.16
C ILE A 717 -39.56 -12.95 11.94
N HIS A 718 -40.61 -13.74 11.78
CA HIS A 718 -40.76 -15.05 12.41
C HIS A 718 -40.30 -16.14 11.45
N LEU A 719 -39.11 -16.69 11.70
CA LEU A 719 -38.52 -17.75 10.87
C LEU A 719 -38.99 -19.14 11.31
N GLY A 720 -39.30 -19.32 12.60
CA GLY A 720 -39.70 -20.61 13.17
C GLY A 720 -38.48 -21.46 13.54
N ASN A 721 -38.55 -22.77 13.35
CA ASN A 721 -37.45 -23.66 13.75
C ASN A 721 -36.39 -23.76 12.63
N LEU A 722 -35.13 -23.51 12.98
CA LEU A 722 -33.98 -23.58 12.06
C LEU A 722 -33.00 -24.66 12.51
N THR A 723 -32.52 -25.47 11.58
CA THR A 723 -31.41 -26.44 11.76
C THR A 723 -30.27 -26.23 10.76
N THR A 724 -30.36 -25.15 9.97
CA THR A 724 -29.35 -24.70 9.01
C THR A 724 -29.22 -23.19 9.12
N ALA A 725 -28.14 -22.65 8.55
CA ALA A 725 -28.04 -21.23 8.24
C ALA A 725 -29.19 -20.78 7.32
N GLY A 726 -29.50 -19.48 7.35
CA GLY A 726 -30.42 -18.84 6.42
C GLY A 726 -30.21 -17.34 6.34
N THR A 727 -30.58 -16.76 5.20
CA THR A 727 -30.34 -15.34 4.87
C THR A 727 -31.67 -14.63 4.67
N VAL A 728 -31.94 -13.60 5.46
CA VAL A 728 -32.95 -12.59 5.17
C VAL A 728 -32.33 -11.51 4.28
N LYS A 729 -33.10 -11.00 3.30
CA LYS A 729 -32.81 -9.73 2.63
C LYS A 729 -34.04 -8.85 2.61
N TYR A 730 -33.85 -7.55 2.73
CA TYR A 730 -34.88 -6.53 2.53
C TYR A 730 -34.22 -5.21 2.14
N GLU A 731 -35.01 -4.26 1.62
CA GLU A 731 -34.48 -3.00 1.10
C GLU A 731 -35.27 -1.81 1.65
N THR A 732 -34.60 -0.67 1.79
CA THR A 732 -35.19 0.56 2.35
C THR A 732 -34.92 1.77 1.46
N SER A 733 -35.95 2.49 1.05
CA SER A 733 -35.80 3.75 0.31
C SER A 733 -35.47 4.91 1.25
N VAL A 734 -34.62 5.82 0.79
CA VAL A 734 -34.18 7.01 1.53
C VAL A 734 -35.14 8.19 1.34
N ASP A 735 -35.45 8.93 2.41
CA ASP A 735 -36.15 10.21 2.33
C ASP A 735 -35.26 11.27 1.65
N ILE A 736 -35.53 11.51 0.37
CA ILE A 736 -34.79 12.45 -0.48
C ILE A 736 -34.83 13.91 0.00
N SER A 737 -35.68 14.27 0.97
CA SER A 737 -35.66 15.61 1.59
C SER A 737 -34.40 15.83 2.45
N GLN A 738 -33.80 14.76 2.98
CA GLN A 738 -32.59 14.83 3.81
C GLN A 738 -31.34 15.27 3.02
N PHE A 739 -31.40 15.23 1.69
CA PHE A 739 -30.33 15.64 0.77
C PHE A 739 -30.35 17.15 0.39
N GLN A 740 -31.10 18.02 1.06
CA GLN A 740 -31.33 19.40 0.55
C GLN A 740 -30.36 20.50 1.03
N ASP A 741 -29.62 20.31 2.15
CA ASP A 741 -29.15 21.46 2.96
C ASP A 741 -27.64 21.60 3.26
N ASN A 742 -26.78 20.60 2.95
CA ASN A 742 -25.44 20.58 3.57
C ASN A 742 -24.24 19.91 2.85
N ASN A 743 -24.36 19.26 1.69
CA ASN A 743 -23.24 18.54 1.03
C ASN A 743 -22.55 17.47 1.94
N LYS A 744 -23.24 16.97 2.97
CA LYS A 744 -22.71 15.90 3.86
C LYS A 744 -23.24 14.54 3.44
N ALA A 745 -22.41 13.51 3.60
CA ALA A 745 -22.89 12.14 3.54
C ALA A 745 -23.97 11.91 4.62
N LEU A 746 -25.01 11.17 4.26
CA LEU A 746 -25.98 10.62 5.21
C LEU A 746 -25.48 9.24 5.67
N SER A 747 -25.75 8.85 6.90
CA SER A 747 -25.29 7.58 7.45
C SER A 747 -26.38 6.96 8.32
N TYR A 748 -26.68 5.68 8.06
CA TYR A 748 -27.77 4.95 8.69
C TYR A 748 -27.19 3.69 9.35
N GLU A 749 -26.95 3.77 10.65
CA GLU A 749 -26.70 2.62 11.52
C GLU A 749 -28.00 1.83 11.69
N ASN A 750 -27.95 0.50 11.50
CA ASN A 750 -29.15 -0.34 11.54
C ASN A 750 -28.89 -1.70 12.21
N THR A 751 -29.63 -1.99 13.27
CA THR A 751 -29.44 -3.15 14.16
C THR A 751 -30.54 -4.19 14.00
N ALA A 752 -30.15 -5.43 13.70
CA ALA A 752 -30.99 -6.60 13.82
C ALA A 752 -30.72 -7.33 15.15
N ASN A 753 -31.78 -7.85 15.78
CA ASN A 753 -31.73 -8.57 17.05
C ASN A 753 -32.39 -9.93 16.87
N LEU A 754 -31.66 -11.03 17.05
CA LEU A 754 -32.14 -12.41 16.93
C LEU A 754 -32.48 -12.97 18.32
N HIS A 755 -33.69 -13.49 18.48
CA HIS A 755 -34.14 -14.26 19.63
C HIS A 755 -34.59 -15.64 19.15
N PHE A 756 -34.23 -16.69 19.90
CA PHE A 756 -34.76 -18.04 19.77
C PHE A 756 -34.92 -18.67 21.15
N ASP A 757 -35.64 -19.79 21.28
CA ASP A 757 -35.80 -20.50 22.54
C ASP A 757 -34.52 -21.27 22.89
N ASN A 758 -33.63 -20.64 23.66
CA ASN A 758 -32.34 -21.21 24.14
C ASN A 758 -32.25 -21.30 25.68
N GLY A 759 -33.14 -20.61 26.41
CA GLY A 759 -33.13 -20.52 27.88
C GLY A 759 -32.69 -19.16 28.46
N THR A 760 -32.23 -18.22 27.64
CA THR A 760 -31.89 -16.84 28.04
C THR A 760 -32.96 -15.85 27.63
N GLU A 761 -33.15 -14.76 28.41
CA GLU A 761 -34.02 -13.64 28.02
C GLU A 761 -33.31 -12.64 27.08
N SER A 762 -31.98 -12.72 26.97
CA SER A 762 -31.17 -11.97 26.02
C SER A 762 -31.20 -12.63 24.63
N GLY A 763 -31.56 -11.84 23.62
CA GLY A 763 -31.30 -12.13 22.21
C GLY A 763 -30.04 -11.42 21.74
N GLU A 764 -29.36 -12.01 20.77
CA GLU A 764 -28.13 -11.48 20.19
C GLU A 764 -28.41 -10.36 19.18
N SER A 765 -27.44 -9.46 18.98
CA SER A 765 -27.58 -8.35 18.03
C SER A 765 -26.40 -8.23 17.08
N SER A 766 -26.67 -7.71 15.90
CA SER A 766 -25.67 -7.32 14.92
C SER A 766 -26.10 -6.03 14.22
N THR A 767 -25.15 -5.15 13.97
CA THR A 767 -25.36 -3.78 13.49
C THR A 767 -24.38 -3.48 12.37
N ASP A 768 -24.86 -2.87 11.29
CA ASP A 768 -24.01 -2.32 10.24
C ASP A 768 -24.55 -0.96 9.76
N THR A 769 -23.71 -0.17 9.10
CA THR A 769 -23.94 1.25 8.80
C THR A 769 -23.75 1.56 7.32
N GLN A 770 -24.85 1.81 6.61
CA GLN A 770 -24.77 2.35 5.25
C GLN A 770 -24.47 3.85 5.30
N THR A 771 -23.31 4.24 4.78
CA THR A 771 -23.02 5.66 4.47
C THR A 771 -23.30 5.94 3.00
N ILE A 772 -24.06 7.01 2.71
CA ILE A 772 -24.40 7.47 1.36
C ILE A 772 -23.66 8.78 1.11
N ALA A 773 -22.67 8.76 0.22
CA ALA A 773 -21.98 9.97 -0.21
C ALA A 773 -22.95 10.89 -0.98
N HIS A 774 -23.00 12.16 -0.59
CA HIS A 774 -23.99 13.10 -1.11
C HIS A 774 -23.39 14.46 -1.45
N SER A 775 -23.74 14.96 -2.64
CA SER A 775 -23.45 16.32 -3.11
C SER A 775 -24.64 16.91 -3.87
N VAL A 776 -25.03 18.14 -3.50
CA VAL A 776 -25.93 19.02 -4.27
C VAL A 776 -25.13 19.76 -5.35
N ILE A 777 -23.90 20.19 -5.01
CA ILE A 777 -22.93 20.75 -5.95
C ILE A 777 -21.51 20.36 -5.51
N GLU A 778 -20.70 19.96 -6.48
CA GLU A 778 -19.36 19.39 -6.27
C GLU A 778 -18.45 19.87 -7.41
N LYS A 779 -17.36 20.58 -7.07
CA LYS A 779 -16.46 21.23 -8.03
C LYS A 779 -15.07 20.60 -8.01
N GLY A 780 -14.77 19.86 -9.08
CA GLY A 780 -13.44 19.37 -9.41
C GLY A 780 -12.77 20.22 -10.48
N TYR A 781 -11.54 19.81 -10.84
CA TYR A 781 -10.78 20.34 -11.95
C TYR A 781 -10.01 19.23 -12.66
N GLU A 782 -9.67 19.47 -13.91
CA GLU A 782 -8.64 18.74 -14.65
C GLU A 782 -7.57 19.76 -15.08
N TYR A 783 -6.31 19.42 -14.80
CA TYR A 783 -5.14 20.25 -15.10
C TYR A 783 -3.99 19.33 -15.49
N THR A 784 -3.42 19.55 -16.68
CA THR A 784 -2.16 18.97 -17.11
C THR A 784 -1.04 19.96 -16.81
N SER A 785 0.03 19.51 -16.16
CA SER A 785 1.19 20.36 -15.84
C SER A 785 1.71 21.07 -17.09
N GLY A 786 2.05 22.36 -16.97
CA GLY A 786 2.45 23.22 -18.09
C GLY A 786 1.31 23.93 -18.82
N ASN A 787 0.03 23.54 -18.66
CA ASN A 787 -1.08 24.26 -19.29
C ASN A 787 -1.23 25.69 -18.73
N LEU A 788 -1.53 26.65 -19.61
CA LEU A 788 -1.95 28.00 -19.25
C LEU A 788 -3.48 28.12 -19.10
N TYR A 789 -4.14 27.02 -18.75
CA TYR A 789 -5.57 26.96 -18.48
C TYR A 789 -5.89 25.82 -17.52
N ILE A 790 -7.04 25.94 -16.85
CA ILE A 790 -7.62 24.93 -15.96
C ILE A 790 -9.02 24.61 -16.49
N ASP A 791 -9.36 23.33 -16.62
CA ASP A 791 -10.70 22.87 -16.98
C ASP A 791 -11.47 22.51 -15.71
N TRP A 792 -12.50 23.28 -15.40
CA TRP A 792 -13.35 23.07 -14.21
C TRP A 792 -14.53 22.17 -14.54
N LYS A 793 -14.84 21.24 -13.64
CA LYS A 793 -15.98 20.33 -13.77
C LYS A 793 -16.84 20.44 -12.52
N VAL A 794 -18.07 20.91 -12.69
CA VAL A 794 -19.03 21.13 -11.61
C VAL A 794 -20.16 20.12 -11.78
N LEU A 795 -20.16 19.06 -10.96
CA LEU A 795 -21.25 18.12 -10.83
C LEU A 795 -22.36 18.75 -9.98
N ILE A 796 -23.60 18.63 -10.42
CA ILE A 796 -24.78 19.26 -9.81
C ILE A 796 -25.87 18.19 -9.65
N ASN A 797 -26.49 18.17 -8.48
CA ASN A 797 -27.62 17.30 -8.12
C ASN A 797 -27.34 15.79 -8.29
N ARG A 798 -26.20 15.31 -7.76
CA ARG A 798 -25.76 13.89 -7.87
C ARG A 798 -26.86 12.90 -7.48
N ASN A 799 -27.59 13.20 -6.40
CA ASN A 799 -28.67 12.37 -5.86
C ASN A 799 -30.06 12.67 -6.43
N GLN A 800 -30.14 13.39 -7.57
CA GLN A 800 -31.37 13.58 -8.34
C GLN A 800 -32.54 14.09 -7.47
N VAL A 801 -32.25 15.05 -6.59
CA VAL A 801 -33.19 15.67 -5.65
C VAL A 801 -34.05 16.68 -6.40
N PRO A 802 -35.37 16.75 -6.19
CA PRO A 802 -36.21 17.77 -6.82
C PRO A 802 -35.81 19.19 -6.41
N VAL A 803 -35.04 19.88 -7.26
CA VAL A 803 -34.73 21.31 -7.09
C VAL A 803 -35.97 22.12 -7.47
N GLY A 804 -36.30 23.15 -6.69
CA GLY A 804 -37.60 23.84 -6.74
C GLY A 804 -37.94 24.43 -8.12
N GLN A 805 -38.99 23.90 -8.75
CA GLN A 805 -39.39 24.18 -10.13
C GLN A 805 -39.73 25.66 -10.41
N ASP A 806 -40.17 26.41 -9.39
CA ASP A 806 -40.54 27.83 -9.52
C ASP A 806 -39.36 28.83 -9.44
N LYS A 807 -38.11 28.35 -9.37
CA LYS A 807 -36.91 29.20 -9.19
C LYS A 807 -36.02 29.21 -10.43
N VAL A 808 -35.47 30.40 -10.75
CA VAL A 808 -34.38 30.54 -11.73
C VAL A 808 -33.09 29.98 -11.11
N ILE A 809 -32.71 28.78 -11.53
CA ILE A 809 -31.53 28.07 -11.01
C ILE A 809 -30.24 28.67 -11.59
N LYS A 810 -29.27 28.97 -10.73
CA LYS A 810 -27.96 29.52 -11.13
C LYS A 810 -26.79 28.84 -10.43
N VAL A 811 -25.65 28.82 -11.11
CA VAL A 811 -24.32 28.62 -10.54
C VAL A 811 -23.58 29.95 -10.67
N THR A 812 -23.14 30.53 -9.56
CA THR A 812 -22.31 31.75 -9.55
C THR A 812 -20.91 31.42 -9.06
N ASP A 813 -19.89 31.90 -9.76
CA ASP A 813 -18.48 31.70 -9.45
C ASP A 813 -17.74 33.05 -9.56
N THR A 814 -16.83 33.34 -8.62
CA THR A 814 -16.05 34.59 -8.62
C THR A 814 -14.58 34.20 -8.76
N LEU A 815 -14.09 34.24 -10.00
CA LEU A 815 -12.79 33.66 -10.33
C LEU A 815 -11.66 34.41 -9.60
N GLN A 816 -10.71 33.63 -9.07
CA GLN A 816 -9.51 34.14 -8.41
C GLN A 816 -8.76 35.12 -9.32
N GLU A 817 -8.13 36.14 -8.72
CA GLU A 817 -7.22 37.02 -9.46
C GLU A 817 -6.14 36.19 -10.17
N GLY A 818 -5.86 36.46 -11.45
CA GLY A 818 -4.99 35.62 -12.28
C GLY A 818 -5.70 34.53 -13.08
N LEU A 819 -7.04 34.45 -13.02
CA LEU A 819 -7.88 33.68 -13.95
C LEU A 819 -8.75 34.61 -14.81
N SER A 820 -9.10 34.16 -16.02
CA SER A 820 -10.14 34.74 -16.88
C SER A 820 -10.91 33.63 -17.61
N LEU A 821 -12.22 33.80 -17.80
CA LEU A 821 -13.11 32.77 -18.37
C LEU A 821 -13.00 32.67 -19.89
N ASP A 822 -12.85 31.46 -20.42
CA ASP A 822 -13.16 31.17 -21.82
C ASP A 822 -14.67 30.94 -21.95
N THR A 823 -15.45 31.99 -22.28
CA THR A 823 -16.91 31.82 -22.42
C THR A 823 -17.29 30.82 -23.52
N GLY A 824 -16.43 30.64 -24.55
CA GLY A 824 -16.65 29.67 -25.62
C GLY A 824 -16.48 28.21 -25.21
N SER A 825 -15.83 27.95 -24.07
CA SER A 825 -15.65 26.60 -23.50
C SER A 825 -16.84 26.12 -22.66
N VAL A 826 -17.77 27.00 -22.31
CA VAL A 826 -18.85 26.69 -21.35
C VAL A 826 -19.81 25.67 -21.95
N ALA A 827 -19.83 24.47 -21.38
CA ALA A 827 -20.66 23.35 -21.81
C ALA A 827 -21.49 22.78 -20.66
N PHE A 828 -22.68 22.30 -20.96
CA PHE A 828 -23.63 21.78 -19.97
C PHE A 828 -24.21 20.45 -20.44
N TYR A 829 -24.15 19.43 -19.57
CA TYR A 829 -24.50 18.06 -19.90
C TYR A 829 -25.46 17.47 -18.86
N PRO A 830 -26.50 16.71 -19.24
CA PRO A 830 -27.13 15.77 -18.32
C PRO A 830 -26.12 14.66 -17.97
N VAL A 831 -26.18 14.13 -16.76
CA VAL A 831 -25.26 13.09 -16.28
C VAL A 831 -26.05 11.83 -15.89
N THR A 832 -25.56 10.67 -16.32
CA THR A 832 -25.91 9.40 -15.68
C THR A 832 -24.83 9.01 -14.67
N THR A 833 -25.27 8.62 -13.49
CA THR A 833 -24.42 8.10 -12.40
C THR A 833 -24.42 6.57 -12.48
N SER A 834 -23.29 5.92 -12.26
CA SER A 834 -23.28 4.45 -12.11
C SER A 834 -24.02 4.04 -10.84
N ASP A 835 -24.59 2.84 -10.81
CA ASP A 835 -25.39 2.35 -9.69
C ASP A 835 -24.64 2.35 -8.33
N ASN A 836 -23.34 2.07 -8.33
CA ASN A 836 -22.47 2.18 -7.16
C ASN A 836 -22.03 3.61 -6.80
N GLY A 837 -22.48 4.62 -7.54
CA GLY A 837 -22.21 6.04 -7.31
C GLY A 837 -20.82 6.54 -7.70
N GLN A 838 -19.94 5.71 -8.28
CA GLN A 838 -18.51 6.02 -8.49
C GLN A 838 -18.17 6.66 -9.84
N SER A 839 -18.99 6.47 -10.88
CA SER A 839 -18.70 6.91 -12.25
C SER A 839 -19.82 7.80 -12.80
N PHE A 840 -19.44 8.78 -13.64
CA PHE A 840 -20.35 9.80 -14.19
C PHE A 840 -20.16 9.97 -15.69
N THR A 841 -21.19 9.62 -16.47
CA THR A 841 -21.16 9.75 -17.94
C THR A 841 -21.94 10.99 -18.38
N ASN A 842 -21.31 11.86 -19.17
CA ASN A 842 -21.98 12.99 -19.80
C ASN A 842 -22.87 12.48 -20.95
N GLY A 843 -24.14 12.88 -20.98
CA GLY A 843 -25.03 12.70 -22.13
C GLY A 843 -24.76 13.74 -23.24
N ALA A 844 -25.70 13.89 -24.17
CA ALA A 844 -25.59 14.90 -25.22
C ALA A 844 -25.58 16.34 -24.63
N PRO A 845 -24.72 17.26 -25.13
CA PRO A 845 -24.65 18.63 -24.64
C PRO A 845 -25.97 19.38 -24.84
N VAL A 846 -26.34 20.19 -23.85
CA VAL A 846 -27.52 21.05 -23.89
C VAL A 846 -27.18 22.36 -24.59
N SER A 847 -27.97 22.74 -25.59
CA SER A 847 -27.80 24.00 -26.32
C SER A 847 -27.92 25.22 -25.40
N LEU A 848 -26.84 26.01 -25.32
CA LEU A 848 -26.79 27.23 -24.52
C LEU A 848 -27.10 28.49 -25.34
N THR A 849 -27.56 29.53 -24.67
CA THR A 849 -27.89 30.83 -25.26
C THR A 849 -27.29 31.99 -24.46
N ARG A 850 -27.42 33.21 -25.00
CA ARG A 850 -27.12 34.48 -24.31
C ARG A 850 -27.74 34.64 -22.92
N ASP A 851 -28.87 33.97 -22.64
CA ASP A 851 -29.53 34.06 -21.34
C ASP A 851 -28.99 33.02 -20.33
N ASN A 852 -28.02 32.18 -20.74
CA ASN A 852 -27.42 31.12 -19.91
C ASN A 852 -26.00 31.42 -19.42
N VAL A 853 -25.19 32.18 -20.18
CA VAL A 853 -23.76 32.38 -19.91
C VAL A 853 -23.47 33.88 -19.72
N GLY A 854 -23.56 34.34 -18.47
CA GLY A 854 -23.17 35.69 -18.08
C GLY A 854 -21.74 35.73 -17.54
N TYR A 855 -20.93 36.70 -18.00
CA TYR A 855 -19.57 36.90 -17.48
C TYR A 855 -19.18 38.38 -17.45
N ASN A 856 -18.49 38.80 -16.39
CA ASN A 856 -17.98 40.16 -16.21
C ASN A 856 -16.48 40.12 -15.87
N GLU A 857 -15.63 40.36 -16.87
CA GLU A 857 -14.16 40.39 -16.73
C GLU A 857 -13.67 41.40 -15.67
N THR A 858 -14.43 42.46 -15.37
CA THR A 858 -14.02 43.48 -14.38
C THR A 858 -14.20 42.99 -12.93
N THR A 859 -15.27 42.25 -12.64
CA THR A 859 -15.51 41.63 -11.33
C THR A 859 -14.98 40.19 -11.24
N ARG A 860 -14.67 39.57 -12.39
CA ARG A 860 -14.45 38.13 -12.62
C ARG A 860 -15.62 37.25 -12.16
N GLU A 861 -16.83 37.82 -12.16
CA GLU A 861 -18.06 37.11 -11.82
C GLU A 861 -18.57 36.34 -13.05
N PHE A 862 -18.63 35.02 -12.93
CA PHE A 862 -19.26 34.09 -13.87
C PHE A 862 -20.61 33.65 -13.32
N VAL A 863 -21.66 33.74 -14.15
CA VAL A 863 -23.03 33.38 -13.80
C VAL A 863 -23.59 32.46 -14.87
N PHE A 864 -23.60 31.15 -14.59
CA PHE A 864 -24.34 30.19 -15.38
C PHE A 864 -25.80 30.14 -14.90
N THR A 865 -26.75 30.35 -15.80
CA THR A 865 -28.20 30.23 -15.54
C THR A 865 -28.74 29.04 -16.33
N PHE A 866 -29.45 28.14 -15.64
CA PHE A 866 -29.97 26.91 -16.24
C PHE A 866 -30.96 27.24 -17.38
N PRO A 867 -30.97 26.47 -18.49
CA PRO A 867 -32.03 26.53 -19.49
C PRO A 867 -33.42 26.33 -18.87
N LYS A 868 -34.44 27.05 -19.37
CA LYS A 868 -35.78 27.08 -18.77
C LYS A 868 -36.47 25.70 -18.75
N ASP A 869 -36.18 24.88 -19.75
CA ASP A 869 -36.76 23.55 -19.93
C ASP A 869 -35.86 22.43 -19.36
N THR A 870 -34.97 22.75 -18.42
CA THR A 870 -34.08 21.77 -17.78
C THR A 870 -34.87 20.86 -16.82
N ASP A 871 -34.71 19.54 -16.98
CA ASP A 871 -35.31 18.55 -16.09
C ASP A 871 -34.56 18.48 -14.75
N LEU A 872 -34.95 19.35 -13.82
CA LEU A 872 -34.35 19.47 -12.47
C LEU A 872 -34.46 18.21 -11.59
N SER A 873 -35.08 17.12 -12.07
CA SER A 873 -34.99 15.81 -11.41
C SER A 873 -33.65 15.11 -11.64
N LYS A 874 -32.89 15.47 -12.68
CA LYS A 874 -31.65 14.79 -13.08
C LYS A 874 -30.39 15.41 -12.47
N ALA A 875 -29.30 14.64 -12.52
CA ALA A 875 -27.94 15.12 -12.30
C ALA A 875 -27.41 15.81 -13.57
N TYR A 876 -26.56 16.81 -13.40
CA TYR A 876 -25.96 17.60 -14.47
C TYR A 876 -24.48 17.87 -14.23
N ARG A 877 -23.74 18.17 -15.29
CA ARG A 877 -22.39 18.71 -15.22
C ARG A 877 -22.28 20.00 -16.02
N LEU A 878 -21.75 21.03 -15.37
CA LEU A 878 -21.28 22.26 -16.01
C LEU A 878 -19.74 22.14 -16.13
N GLU A 879 -19.24 22.16 -17.36
CA GLU A 879 -17.79 22.14 -17.67
C GLU A 879 -17.40 23.51 -18.25
N PHE A 880 -16.27 24.08 -17.83
CA PHE A 880 -15.76 25.35 -18.37
C PHE A 880 -14.26 25.55 -18.10
N ARG A 881 -13.59 26.24 -19.02
CA ARG A 881 -12.16 26.56 -18.98
C ARG A 881 -11.90 27.96 -18.47
N THR A 882 -10.86 28.14 -17.65
CA THR A 882 -10.28 29.46 -17.36
C THR A 882 -8.82 29.51 -17.78
N PHE A 883 -8.42 30.56 -18.50
CA PHE A 883 -7.02 30.84 -18.78
C PHE A 883 -6.30 31.38 -17.54
N VAL A 884 -5.06 30.96 -17.33
CA VAL A 884 -4.15 31.50 -16.32
C VAL A 884 -3.54 32.79 -16.88
N THR A 885 -4.00 33.93 -16.38
CA THR A 885 -3.58 35.26 -16.83
C THR A 885 -2.47 35.88 -15.98
N ASP A 886 -2.22 35.34 -14.78
CA ASP A 886 -1.10 35.65 -13.89
C ASP A 886 -0.72 34.43 -13.03
N LYS A 887 0.40 33.76 -13.36
CA LYS A 887 0.90 32.58 -12.62
C LYS A 887 1.27 32.88 -11.17
N THR A 888 1.60 34.13 -10.81
CA THR A 888 2.05 34.49 -9.46
C THR A 888 0.95 34.37 -8.41
N LYS A 889 -0.30 34.14 -8.86
CA LYS A 889 -1.48 33.90 -8.04
C LYS A 889 -1.73 32.41 -7.76
N SER A 890 -0.86 31.52 -8.23
CA SER A 890 -0.85 30.08 -7.89
C SER A 890 -0.57 29.87 -6.38
N PRO A 891 -1.23 28.92 -5.69
CA PRO A 891 -2.24 28.00 -6.20
C PRO A 891 -3.60 28.68 -6.43
N PHE A 892 -4.32 28.21 -7.46
CA PHE A 892 -5.69 28.64 -7.73
C PHE A 892 -6.70 27.80 -6.95
N LYS A 893 -7.64 28.47 -6.28
CA LYS A 893 -8.91 27.89 -5.84
C LYS A 893 -10.03 28.53 -6.63
N ASN A 894 -11.13 27.80 -6.77
CA ASN A 894 -12.28 28.30 -7.49
C ASN A 894 -13.55 27.79 -6.79
N THR A 895 -14.55 28.65 -6.61
CA THR A 895 -15.65 28.42 -5.66
C THR A 895 -17.00 28.78 -6.27
N VAL A 896 -17.80 27.74 -6.54
CA VAL A 896 -19.19 27.90 -7.00
C VAL A 896 -20.16 27.98 -5.84
N ASN A 897 -21.19 28.81 -6.00
CA ASN A 897 -22.39 28.79 -5.18
C ASN A 897 -23.62 28.42 -6.03
N PHE A 898 -24.47 27.53 -5.52
CA PHE A 898 -25.66 27.04 -6.22
C PHE A 898 -26.94 27.70 -5.70
N GLN A 899 -27.50 28.60 -6.50
CA GLN A 899 -28.72 29.32 -6.18
C GLN A 899 -29.92 28.57 -6.77
N GLY A 900 -30.60 27.76 -5.95
CA GLY A 900 -31.75 26.95 -6.41
C GLY A 900 -32.52 26.20 -5.30
N VAL A 901 -31.81 25.56 -4.37
CA VAL A 901 -32.40 24.83 -3.24
C VAL A 901 -32.92 25.75 -2.12
N ILE A 902 -33.31 25.20 -0.96
CA ILE A 902 -33.82 25.97 0.20
C ILE A 902 -32.72 26.84 0.81
N LYS A 903 -31.49 26.32 0.88
CA LYS A 903 -30.29 26.99 1.38
C LYS A 903 -29.14 26.78 0.39
N ALA A 904 -28.71 27.84 -0.29
CA ALA A 904 -27.73 27.78 -1.38
C ALA A 904 -26.35 27.23 -0.92
N PRO A 905 -25.93 26.02 -1.35
CA PRO A 905 -24.65 25.45 -0.97
C PRO A 905 -23.51 26.01 -1.83
N ASP A 906 -22.33 26.02 -1.24
CA ASP A 906 -21.06 26.28 -1.90
C ASP A 906 -20.25 24.98 -2.13
N SER A 907 -19.39 25.01 -3.15
CA SER A 907 -18.37 24.00 -3.37
C SER A 907 -17.09 24.67 -3.89
N THR A 908 -15.99 24.43 -3.19
CA THR A 908 -14.66 24.96 -3.51
C THR A 908 -13.77 23.80 -3.97
N SER A 909 -13.01 24.01 -5.04
CA SER A 909 -12.01 23.04 -5.48
C SER A 909 -10.91 22.85 -4.43
N THR A 910 -10.19 21.74 -4.50
CA THR A 910 -8.84 21.66 -3.93
C THR A 910 -7.90 22.68 -4.61
N ASP A 911 -6.72 22.89 -4.03
CA ASP A 911 -5.66 23.72 -4.62
C ASP A 911 -5.27 23.20 -6.01
N VAL A 912 -5.29 24.09 -7.02
CA VAL A 912 -4.62 23.88 -8.31
C VAL A 912 -3.28 24.58 -8.26
N VAL A 913 -2.22 23.83 -7.94
CA VAL A 913 -0.85 24.34 -8.09
C VAL A 913 -0.53 24.37 -9.57
N ILE A 914 -0.37 25.56 -10.15
CA ILE A 914 0.28 25.70 -11.46
C ILE A 914 1.76 25.41 -11.26
N THR A 915 2.12 24.15 -11.46
CA THR A 915 3.50 23.75 -11.69
C THR A 915 3.89 24.19 -13.09
N ASP A 916 4.88 25.05 -13.18
CA ASP A 916 5.72 25.04 -14.37
C ASP A 916 6.40 23.67 -14.48
N GLN A 917 6.40 23.09 -15.68
CA GLN A 917 7.41 22.08 -15.97
C GLN A 917 8.75 22.79 -16.02
N SER A 918 9.68 22.42 -15.15
CA SER A 918 11.02 22.99 -15.07
C SER A 918 11.91 22.47 -16.20
N ALA A 919 11.45 22.69 -17.45
CA ALA A 919 12.15 22.41 -18.69
C ALA A 919 12.39 23.74 -19.41
N GLY A 920 13.53 24.38 -19.11
CA GLY A 920 13.73 25.81 -19.26
C GLY A 920 13.77 26.35 -20.70
N GLY A 921 13.01 27.42 -20.93
CA GLY A 921 13.17 28.31 -22.08
C GLY A 921 12.17 29.46 -22.04
N ASP A 922 12.67 30.70 -22.08
CA ASP A 922 11.86 31.94 -22.01
C ASP A 922 11.01 32.25 -23.27
N GLY A 923 10.49 31.21 -23.91
CA GLY A 923 9.34 31.32 -24.78
C GLY A 923 8.13 31.68 -23.93
N TRP A 924 7.89 32.98 -23.72
CA TRP A 924 6.67 33.49 -23.09
C TRP A 924 5.48 32.82 -23.78
N GLY A 925 4.84 31.90 -23.05
CA GLY A 925 3.67 31.16 -23.49
C GLY A 925 2.56 32.14 -23.79
N THR A 926 2.58 32.67 -25.02
CA THR A 926 1.74 33.79 -25.40
C THR A 926 0.38 33.19 -25.61
N LEU A 927 -0.44 33.29 -24.55
CA LEU A 927 -1.86 32.96 -24.55
C LEU A 927 -2.45 33.27 -25.94
N PRO A 928 -3.33 32.42 -26.51
CA PRO A 928 -3.88 32.58 -27.84
C PRO A 928 -4.79 33.82 -27.90
N LEU A 929 -4.13 34.97 -27.98
CA LEU A 929 -4.66 36.31 -27.81
C LEU A 929 -4.47 37.07 -29.10
N GLY A 930 -5.59 37.38 -29.74
CA GLY A 930 -5.65 38.33 -30.82
C GLY A 930 -5.86 39.76 -30.36
N SER A 931 -6.05 40.61 -31.36
CA SER A 931 -6.51 41.98 -31.20
C SER A 931 -7.52 42.36 -32.27
N ILE A 932 -8.44 43.26 -31.92
CA ILE A 932 -9.31 43.95 -32.88
C ILE A 932 -8.91 45.43 -32.87
N THR A 933 -8.20 45.85 -33.90
CA THR A 933 -7.87 47.26 -34.14
C THR A 933 -9.03 47.92 -34.87
N VAL A 934 -9.51 49.07 -34.39
CA VAL A 934 -10.55 49.86 -35.07
C VAL A 934 -9.95 51.18 -35.52
N LEU A 935 -10.11 51.49 -36.81
CA LEU A 935 -9.65 52.74 -37.43
C LEU A 935 -10.87 53.60 -37.76
N LYS A 936 -11.11 54.63 -36.95
CA LYS A 936 -12.25 55.55 -37.09
C LYS A 936 -11.88 56.72 -37.98
N GLN A 937 -12.68 56.95 -39.02
CA GLN A 937 -12.42 57.98 -40.03
C GLN A 937 -13.70 58.67 -40.52
N ASP A 938 -13.58 59.85 -41.12
CA ASP A 938 -14.67 60.44 -41.91
C ASP A 938 -14.91 59.65 -43.21
N LYS A 939 -16.17 59.51 -43.59
CA LYS A 939 -16.61 58.75 -44.75
C LYS A 939 -16.13 59.31 -46.10
N LYS A 940 -15.92 60.62 -46.20
CA LYS A 940 -15.61 61.33 -47.45
C LYS A 940 -14.12 61.59 -47.61
N ASP A 941 -13.47 62.20 -46.61
CA ASP A 941 -12.08 62.65 -46.70
C ASP A 941 -11.08 61.73 -45.97
N LYS A 942 -11.57 60.73 -45.23
CA LYS A 942 -10.77 59.73 -44.51
C LYS A 942 -9.87 60.32 -43.41
N THR A 943 -10.12 61.56 -42.98
CA THR A 943 -9.50 62.13 -41.78
C THR A 943 -9.85 61.25 -40.56
N PRO A 944 -8.88 60.86 -39.72
CA PRO A 944 -9.17 60.06 -38.53
C PRO A 944 -9.98 60.83 -37.48
N LEU A 945 -10.79 60.13 -36.69
CA LEU A 945 -11.77 60.72 -35.75
C LEU A 945 -11.57 60.23 -34.31
N SER A 946 -11.22 61.14 -33.40
CA SER A 946 -11.20 60.88 -31.96
C SER A 946 -12.61 60.95 -31.33
N GLY A 947 -12.79 60.38 -30.14
CA GLY A 947 -14.03 60.51 -29.36
C GLY A 947 -15.18 59.56 -29.72
N ALA A 948 -14.99 58.61 -30.63
CA ALA A 948 -15.91 57.50 -30.83
C ALA A 948 -15.67 56.45 -29.74
N GLU A 949 -16.73 56.02 -29.06
CA GLU A 949 -16.66 54.92 -28.10
C GLU A 949 -17.18 53.65 -28.78
N PHE A 950 -16.51 52.53 -28.51
CA PHE A 950 -16.95 51.21 -28.94
C PHE A 950 -17.00 50.25 -27.77
N THR A 951 -17.97 49.34 -27.81
CA THR A 951 -17.99 48.12 -26.99
C THR A 951 -17.78 46.91 -27.87
N LEU A 952 -16.87 46.03 -27.43
CA LEU A 952 -16.69 44.68 -27.94
C LEU A 952 -17.49 43.71 -27.06
N TYR A 953 -18.18 42.77 -27.69
CA TYR A 953 -18.98 41.73 -27.05
C TYR A 953 -18.54 40.33 -27.47
N ASP A 954 -18.69 39.33 -26.61
CA ASP A 954 -18.43 37.92 -26.92
C ASP A 954 -19.57 37.26 -27.73
N LEU A 955 -19.53 35.92 -27.87
CA LEU A 955 -20.54 35.12 -28.55
C LEU A 955 -21.93 35.18 -27.89
N TYR A 956 -21.98 35.35 -26.56
CA TYR A 956 -23.21 35.40 -25.75
C TYR A 956 -23.74 36.83 -25.59
N GLY A 957 -22.95 37.84 -25.95
CA GLY A 957 -23.30 39.26 -25.83
C GLY A 957 -22.83 39.91 -24.53
N ASN A 958 -21.93 39.27 -23.78
CA ASN A 958 -21.25 39.88 -22.62
C ASN A 958 -20.30 40.99 -23.10
N PRO A 959 -20.27 42.18 -22.47
CA PRO A 959 -19.33 43.24 -22.82
C PRO A 959 -17.92 42.88 -22.34
N VAL A 960 -16.99 42.71 -23.29
CA VAL A 960 -15.61 42.27 -23.05
C VAL A 960 -14.71 43.45 -22.73
N GLN A 961 -14.79 44.51 -23.54
CA GLN A 961 -14.01 45.75 -23.39
C GLN A 961 -14.80 46.95 -23.94
N ILE A 962 -14.58 48.14 -23.36
CA ILE A 962 -15.12 49.42 -23.84
C ILE A 962 -13.95 50.40 -24.01
N LEU A 963 -13.75 50.96 -25.20
CA LEU A 963 -12.63 51.85 -25.54
C LEU A 963 -13.10 53.06 -26.35
N THR A 964 -12.40 54.19 -26.20
CA THR A 964 -12.65 55.43 -26.97
C THR A 964 -11.47 55.78 -27.87
N THR A 965 -11.74 56.18 -29.10
CA THR A 965 -10.72 56.45 -30.14
C THR A 965 -9.86 57.66 -29.82
N ASP A 966 -8.55 57.45 -29.92
CA ASP A 966 -7.51 58.43 -29.64
C ASP A 966 -7.44 59.56 -30.70
N PRO A 967 -6.53 60.55 -30.57
CA PRO A 967 -6.34 61.62 -31.57
C PRO A 967 -5.93 61.15 -32.96
N THR A 968 -5.47 59.91 -33.13
CA THR A 968 -5.17 59.27 -34.43
C THR A 968 -6.35 58.48 -35.00
N GLY A 969 -7.50 58.50 -34.30
CA GLY A 969 -8.70 57.75 -34.66
C GLY A 969 -8.63 56.26 -34.36
N GLN A 970 -7.65 55.81 -33.59
CA GLN A 970 -7.40 54.39 -33.34
C GLN A 970 -7.92 53.94 -31.97
N ILE A 971 -8.38 52.70 -31.89
CA ILE A 971 -8.37 51.87 -30.67
C ILE A 971 -7.85 50.48 -31.02
N VAL A 972 -7.29 49.80 -30.02
CA VAL A 972 -6.91 48.38 -30.11
C VAL A 972 -7.53 47.64 -28.93
N PHE A 973 -8.57 46.87 -29.20
CA PHE A 973 -9.03 45.84 -28.27
C PHE A 973 -7.96 44.75 -28.26
N SER A 974 -7.15 44.70 -27.21
CA SER A 974 -6.00 43.80 -27.09
C SER A 974 -6.27 42.72 -26.05
N ARG A 975 -5.44 41.66 -26.05
CA ARG A 975 -5.62 40.49 -25.17
C ARG A 975 -7.00 39.83 -25.32
N LEU A 976 -7.45 39.61 -26.56
CA LEU A 976 -8.70 38.92 -26.86
C LEU A 976 -8.45 37.43 -27.11
N SER A 977 -9.03 36.53 -26.32
CA SER A 977 -8.99 35.08 -26.58
C SER A 977 -9.44 34.73 -28.00
N TYR A 978 -9.02 33.58 -28.54
CA TYR A 978 -9.58 33.09 -29.80
C TYR A 978 -11.06 32.75 -29.60
N GLY A 979 -11.93 33.26 -30.46
CA GLY A 979 -13.37 33.28 -30.26
C GLY A 979 -14.10 34.13 -31.29
N THR A 980 -15.44 34.18 -31.21
CA THR A 980 -16.27 35.01 -32.10
C THR A 980 -16.84 36.20 -31.34
N TYR A 981 -16.54 37.39 -31.82
CA TYR A 981 -16.92 38.65 -31.19
C TYR A 981 -17.91 39.46 -32.04
N SER A 982 -18.57 40.43 -31.40
CA SER A 982 -19.36 41.47 -32.04
C SER A 982 -18.91 42.86 -31.58
N LEU A 983 -18.70 43.79 -32.51
CA LEU A 983 -18.26 45.16 -32.25
C LEU A 983 -19.40 46.15 -32.52
N ARG A 984 -19.59 47.12 -31.62
CA ARG A 984 -20.59 48.20 -31.75
C ARG A 984 -19.99 49.57 -31.44
N GLU A 985 -20.32 50.58 -32.24
CA GLU A 985 -20.09 51.99 -31.84
C GLU A 985 -21.20 52.40 -30.87
N THR A 986 -20.84 52.71 -29.62
CA THR A 986 -21.77 53.08 -28.54
C THR A 986 -21.92 54.60 -28.40
N LYS A 987 -20.86 55.36 -28.70
CA LYS A 987 -20.86 56.83 -28.72
C LYS A 987 -20.20 57.34 -29.99
N THR A 988 -20.76 58.39 -30.57
CA THR A 988 -20.28 58.99 -31.82
C THR A 988 -19.47 60.27 -31.54
N PRO A 989 -18.39 60.55 -32.32
CA PRO A 989 -17.62 61.78 -32.24
C PRO A 989 -18.45 63.05 -32.43
N ASP A 990 -18.05 64.13 -31.77
CA ASP A 990 -18.68 65.44 -31.89
C ASP A 990 -18.58 65.98 -33.33
N GLY A 991 -19.68 66.53 -33.84
CA GLY A 991 -19.79 67.02 -35.22
C GLY A 991 -20.11 65.95 -36.27
N TYR A 992 -20.34 64.70 -35.88
CA TYR A 992 -20.69 63.59 -36.78
C TYR A 992 -22.12 63.09 -36.53
N LYS A 993 -22.76 62.54 -37.57
CA LYS A 993 -24.10 61.93 -37.45
C LYS A 993 -24.01 60.66 -36.60
N LYS A 994 -24.95 60.50 -35.65
CA LYS A 994 -25.05 59.32 -34.77
C LYS A 994 -24.92 58.02 -35.57
N SER A 995 -23.96 57.21 -35.17
CA SER A 995 -23.66 55.93 -35.80
C SER A 995 -24.68 54.86 -35.44
N THR A 996 -24.82 53.89 -36.35
CA THR A 996 -25.52 52.62 -36.14
C THR A 996 -24.59 51.44 -36.41
N TYR A 997 -23.27 51.65 -36.31
CA TYR A 997 -22.29 50.61 -36.63
C TYR A 997 -22.39 49.45 -35.65
N TYR A 998 -22.63 48.27 -36.20
CA TYR A 998 -22.59 46.98 -35.55
C TYR A 998 -22.03 45.95 -36.55
N LYS A 999 -21.03 45.17 -36.12
CA LYS A 999 -20.46 44.06 -36.89
C LYS A 999 -20.38 42.84 -35.97
N SER A 1000 -21.13 41.80 -36.29
CA SER A 1000 -21.04 40.49 -35.63
C SER A 1000 -20.19 39.52 -36.45
N GLY A 1001 -19.92 38.33 -35.92
CA GLY A 1001 -19.13 37.29 -36.59
C GLY A 1001 -17.64 37.61 -36.73
N ILE A 1002 -17.08 38.44 -35.84
CA ILE A 1002 -15.66 38.79 -35.85
C ILE A 1002 -14.88 37.64 -35.20
N LYS A 1003 -14.54 36.63 -36.00
CA LYS A 1003 -13.78 35.45 -35.56
C LYS A 1003 -12.30 35.80 -35.40
N VAL A 1004 -11.85 35.91 -34.15
CA VAL A 1004 -10.43 35.94 -33.78
C VAL A 1004 -9.95 34.50 -33.66
N SER A 1005 -8.89 34.13 -34.38
CA SER A 1005 -8.29 32.79 -34.37
C SER A 1005 -6.79 32.88 -34.65
N SER A 1006 -6.09 31.73 -34.72
CA SER A 1006 -4.70 31.66 -35.23
C SER A 1006 -4.55 32.36 -36.58
N ASP A 1007 -5.49 32.03 -37.46
CA ASP A 1007 -5.62 32.38 -38.87
C ASP A 1007 -6.23 33.79 -39.07
N SER A 1008 -6.58 34.48 -37.99
CA SER A 1008 -7.06 35.87 -37.98
C SER A 1008 -6.77 36.53 -36.62
N LYS A 1009 -5.51 36.48 -36.19
CA LYS A 1009 -5.08 36.93 -34.86
C LYS A 1009 -5.25 38.44 -34.66
N ASN A 1010 -4.86 39.26 -35.64
CA ASN A 1010 -4.94 40.72 -35.54
C ASN A 1010 -5.88 41.27 -36.62
N ILE A 1011 -7.09 41.68 -36.22
CA ILE A 1011 -8.16 42.07 -37.13
C ILE A 1011 -8.28 43.60 -37.17
N THR A 1012 -8.06 44.21 -38.33
CA THR A 1012 -8.25 45.66 -38.51
C THR A 1012 -9.61 45.97 -39.13
N LEU A 1013 -10.37 46.85 -38.50
CA LEU A 1013 -11.72 47.26 -38.91
C LEU A 1013 -11.78 48.78 -39.14
N ALA A 1014 -11.89 49.19 -40.40
CA ALA A 1014 -12.16 50.58 -40.76
C ALA A 1014 -13.64 50.91 -40.51
N VAL A 1015 -13.93 52.01 -39.79
CA VAL A 1015 -15.29 52.42 -39.41
C VAL A 1015 -15.52 53.89 -39.73
N ASP A 1016 -16.27 54.14 -40.80
CA ASP A 1016 -16.60 55.47 -41.32
C ASP A 1016 -17.76 56.14 -40.55
N ASN A 1017 -17.61 57.40 -40.12
CA ASN A 1017 -18.75 58.26 -39.77
C ASN A 1017 -18.95 59.37 -40.80
N THR A 1018 -20.19 59.85 -40.94
CA THR A 1018 -20.52 60.95 -41.87
C THR A 1018 -20.60 62.27 -41.11
N LYS A 1019 -19.74 63.22 -41.44
CA LYS A 1019 -19.74 64.58 -40.87
C LYS A 1019 -21.10 65.26 -41.01
N ILE A 1020 -21.47 66.08 -40.02
CA ILE A 1020 -22.61 66.99 -40.15
C ILE A 1020 -22.17 68.13 -41.08
N GLY A 1021 -22.80 68.22 -42.25
CA GLY A 1021 -22.40 69.17 -43.30
C GLY A 1021 -22.75 70.61 -42.93
N THR A 1022 -21.73 71.46 -42.83
CA THR A 1022 -21.90 72.92 -42.77
C THR A 1022 -22.02 73.47 -44.21
N ASP A 1023 -23.23 73.84 -44.61
CA ASP A 1023 -23.43 74.61 -45.85
C ASP A 1023 -23.01 76.08 -45.61
N THR A 1024 -22.08 76.57 -46.42
CA THR A 1024 -21.56 77.96 -46.36
C THR A 1024 -21.85 78.73 -47.63
N GLY A 1025 -23.13 78.75 -48.05
CA GLY A 1025 -23.64 79.73 -49.01
C GLY A 1025 -23.42 81.17 -48.53
N HIS A 1026 -22.62 81.96 -49.27
CA HIS A 1026 -22.28 83.34 -48.91
C HIS A 1026 -23.28 84.36 -49.48
N SER A 1027 -24.06 85.04 -48.63
CA SER A 1027 -24.73 86.31 -48.97
C SER A 1027 -25.31 87.02 -47.72
N GLY A 1028 -25.21 88.36 -47.67
CA GLY A 1028 -26.06 89.22 -46.82
C GLY A 1028 -25.73 89.28 -45.32
N GLY A 1029 -25.02 90.32 -44.88
CA GLY A 1029 -24.70 90.52 -43.46
C GLY A 1029 -25.67 91.46 -42.70
N GLY A 1030 -25.52 91.54 -41.37
CA GLY A 1030 -26.05 92.67 -40.59
C GLY A 1030 -26.43 92.40 -39.12
N GLY A 1031 -25.59 92.87 -38.19
CA GLY A 1031 -26.02 93.45 -36.89
C GLY A 1031 -26.15 92.55 -35.65
N GLY A 1032 -25.83 93.11 -34.47
CA GLY A 1032 -26.55 92.78 -33.22
C GLY A 1032 -25.78 92.22 -32.02
N GLY A 1033 -24.83 92.97 -31.45
CA GLY A 1033 -23.99 92.58 -30.30
C GLY A 1033 -24.65 92.18 -28.95
N GLY A 1034 -23.81 91.62 -28.06
CA GLY A 1034 -24.07 91.32 -26.63
C GLY A 1034 -24.43 89.85 -26.33
N GLY A 1035 -24.04 89.24 -25.20
CA GLY A 1035 -23.16 89.69 -24.11
C GLY A 1035 -23.01 88.65 -22.96
N SER A 1036 -22.04 88.87 -22.07
CA SER A 1036 -21.79 88.27 -20.73
C SER A 1036 -23.05 87.94 -19.89
N ASN A 1037 -23.09 87.02 -18.92
CA ASN A 1037 -22.08 86.22 -18.16
C ASN A 1037 -22.71 84.82 -17.82
N SER A 1038 -22.01 83.72 -17.48
CA SER A 1038 -21.12 83.38 -16.34
C SER A 1038 -21.80 83.23 -14.96
N ASP A 1039 -21.14 82.46 -14.07
CA ASP A 1039 -21.30 82.34 -12.61
C ASP A 1039 -22.40 81.38 -12.04
N VAL A 1040 -22.20 80.68 -10.91
CA VAL A 1040 -20.97 80.08 -10.29
C VAL A 1040 -21.35 79.09 -9.15
N SER A 1041 -20.57 78.01 -8.94
CA SER A 1041 -20.54 77.16 -7.71
C SER A 1041 -21.86 76.43 -7.30
N SER A 1042 -21.95 75.51 -6.32
CA SER A 1042 -20.99 74.76 -5.47
C SER A 1042 -21.59 73.41 -5.02
N SER A 1043 -20.76 72.51 -4.50
CA SER A 1043 -21.11 71.19 -3.95
C SER A 1043 -21.83 71.20 -2.58
N SER A 1044 -22.71 70.21 -2.33
CA SER A 1044 -22.54 69.26 -1.20
C SER A 1044 -23.59 68.11 -1.13
N ALA A 1045 -23.07 66.91 -0.83
CA ALA A 1045 -23.61 65.73 -0.12
C ALA A 1045 -25.14 65.40 -0.03
N SER A 1046 -25.50 64.16 -0.40
CA SER A 1046 -26.39 63.16 0.28
C SER A 1046 -27.71 63.61 0.94
N SER A 1047 -28.85 62.89 0.83
CA SER A 1047 -29.01 61.43 0.94
C SER A 1047 -30.44 60.93 0.57
N SER A 1048 -30.63 59.61 0.61
CA SER A 1048 -31.88 58.87 0.91
C SER A 1048 -33.15 59.02 0.03
N ASP A 1049 -33.38 57.97 -0.76
CA ASP A 1049 -34.63 57.17 -0.82
C ASP A 1049 -35.91 57.70 -1.52
N SER A 1050 -36.88 56.79 -1.60
CA SER A 1050 -38.12 56.74 -2.39
C SER A 1050 -39.27 57.59 -1.81
N SER A 1051 -40.42 57.84 -2.47
CA SER A 1051 -41.12 57.04 -3.51
C SER A 1051 -42.14 57.85 -4.35
N SER A 1052 -42.54 57.26 -5.49
CA SER A 1052 -43.82 57.36 -6.25
C SER A 1052 -44.78 58.57 -6.13
N VAL A 1053 -45.21 59.09 -7.31
CA VAL A 1053 -46.60 59.58 -7.55
C VAL A 1053 -47.09 59.10 -8.94
N ASN A 1054 -48.39 58.81 -9.07
CA ASN A 1054 -49.09 58.28 -10.25
C ASN A 1054 -49.12 59.22 -11.48
N SER A 1055 -49.38 58.63 -12.67
CA SER A 1055 -50.60 58.96 -13.45
C SER A 1055 -50.99 57.87 -14.47
N THR A 1056 -52.28 57.59 -14.47
CA THR A 1056 -53.11 56.63 -15.24
C THR A 1056 -53.02 56.68 -16.77
N GLU A 1057 -53.31 55.55 -17.43
CA GLU A 1057 -54.50 55.44 -18.33
C GLU A 1057 -55.01 53.99 -18.48
N ILE A 1058 -56.19 53.80 -19.10
CA ILE A 1058 -57.03 52.58 -19.05
C ILE A 1058 -57.55 52.20 -20.45
N ILE A 1059 -57.60 50.89 -20.80
CA ILE A 1059 -58.67 50.25 -21.61
C ILE A 1059 -58.92 48.82 -21.09
N ASP A 1060 -60.19 48.39 -21.07
CA ASP A 1060 -60.69 47.10 -20.54
C ASP A 1060 -60.74 45.92 -21.55
N GLY A 1061 -60.84 44.69 -21.02
CA GLY A 1061 -62.13 43.96 -21.14
C GLY A 1061 -62.20 42.54 -21.77
N ASN A 1062 -62.60 41.55 -20.95
CA ASN A 1062 -63.40 40.32 -21.27
C ASN A 1062 -62.83 39.29 -22.31
N SER A 1063 -63.18 37.98 -22.32
CA SER A 1063 -63.95 37.02 -21.48
C SER A 1063 -63.46 35.59 -21.86
N ILE A 1064 -63.33 34.57 -20.98
CA ILE A 1064 -64.36 33.64 -20.42
C ILE A 1064 -65.22 32.94 -21.52
N PRO A 1065 -65.47 31.59 -21.54
CA PRO A 1065 -65.24 30.52 -20.53
C PRO A 1065 -64.64 29.15 -21.02
N GLN A 1066 -64.36 28.29 -20.03
CA GLN A 1066 -64.46 26.81 -19.93
C GLN A 1066 -64.80 25.91 -21.15
N ALA A 1067 -64.17 24.73 -21.21
CA ALA A 1067 -64.85 23.42 -21.10
C ALA A 1067 -63.87 22.26 -20.78
N GLY A 1068 -64.37 21.17 -20.18
CA GLY A 1068 -63.71 19.86 -20.06
C GLY A 1068 -64.76 18.74 -20.11
N PRO A 1069 -64.51 17.56 -19.54
CA PRO A 1069 -63.52 16.57 -19.97
C PRO A 1069 -64.19 15.29 -20.57
N GLY A 1070 -63.39 14.39 -21.15
CA GLY A 1070 -63.86 13.10 -21.72
C GLY A 1070 -62.81 11.99 -21.58
N SER A 1071 -63.21 10.71 -21.69
CA SER A 1071 -62.41 9.59 -21.17
C SER A 1071 -62.33 8.35 -22.07
N SER A 1072 -61.32 7.52 -21.78
CA SER A 1072 -61.34 6.04 -21.78
C SER A 1072 -61.19 5.22 -23.08
N SER A 1073 -60.62 4.01 -22.86
CA SER A 1073 -60.71 2.77 -23.65
C SER A 1073 -59.71 2.54 -24.81
N SER A 1074 -59.59 1.27 -25.20
CA SER A 1074 -58.45 0.67 -25.92
C SER A 1074 -58.89 -0.32 -27.00
N SER A 1075 -58.07 -0.52 -28.05
CA SER A 1075 -58.00 -1.79 -28.80
C SER A 1075 -56.87 -1.89 -29.85
N ASN A 1076 -56.12 -3.00 -29.76
CA ASN A 1076 -55.60 -3.94 -30.79
C ASN A 1076 -56.27 -3.95 -32.20
N PRO A 1077 -55.78 -4.75 -33.19
CA PRO A 1077 -54.41 -5.13 -33.60
C PRO A 1077 -54.21 -5.26 -35.15
N ASN A 1078 -53.01 -5.63 -35.64
CA ASN A 1078 -52.80 -6.57 -36.78
C ASN A 1078 -51.28 -6.88 -36.95
N GLU A 1079 -50.78 -7.94 -37.64
CA GLU A 1079 -51.39 -9.07 -38.36
C GLU A 1079 -50.50 -10.35 -38.23
N THR A 1080 -50.83 -11.45 -38.91
CA THR A 1080 -50.22 -12.81 -38.79
C THR A 1080 -49.01 -13.03 -39.73
N VAL A 1081 -48.25 -14.15 -39.71
CA VAL A 1081 -48.54 -15.41 -40.45
C VAL A 1081 -47.48 -16.51 -40.15
N ARG A 1082 -47.93 -17.67 -39.63
CA ARG A 1082 -47.53 -19.09 -39.90
C ARG A 1082 -46.10 -19.64 -39.68
N ASP A 1083 -45.89 -20.96 -39.50
CA ASP A 1083 -46.67 -22.08 -38.88
C ASP A 1083 -45.77 -23.36 -38.80
N ASP A 1084 -46.17 -24.33 -37.98
CA ASP A 1084 -45.89 -25.79 -37.99
C ASP A 1084 -44.43 -26.36 -37.88
N ASP A 1085 -44.20 -27.57 -37.32
CA ASP A 1085 -44.42 -28.18 -35.98
C ASP A 1085 -43.99 -29.69 -36.02
N VAL A 1086 -43.96 -30.38 -34.87
CA VAL A 1086 -43.95 -31.85 -34.63
C VAL A 1086 -42.62 -32.63 -34.77
N GLY A 1087 -42.17 -33.27 -33.68
CA GLY A 1087 -41.15 -34.34 -33.73
C GLY A 1087 -40.64 -34.87 -32.36
N LYS A 1088 -41.37 -35.78 -31.70
CA LYS A 1088 -41.10 -36.23 -30.30
C LYS A 1088 -39.95 -37.24 -30.10
N SER A 1089 -39.42 -37.24 -28.86
CA SER A 1089 -38.79 -38.34 -28.07
C SER A 1089 -37.28 -38.64 -28.18
N GLY A 1090 -36.66 -39.02 -27.04
CA GLY A 1090 -35.22 -39.29 -26.84
C GLY A 1090 -34.83 -40.79 -26.87
N PRO A 1091 -33.67 -41.24 -26.29
CA PRO A 1091 -33.11 -40.81 -25.00
C PRO A 1091 -31.55 -40.59 -24.95
N SER A 1092 -31.00 -40.43 -23.74
CA SER A 1092 -29.55 -40.39 -23.38
C SER A 1092 -28.88 -41.81 -23.46
N PRO A 1093 -27.53 -42.03 -23.36
CA PRO A 1093 -26.55 -41.25 -22.56
C PRO A 1093 -25.05 -41.11 -23.02
N LYS A 1094 -24.32 -40.23 -22.29
CA LYS A 1094 -22.90 -40.31 -21.82
C LYS A 1094 -21.67 -39.92 -22.70
N THR A 1095 -20.67 -39.36 -21.97
CA THR A 1095 -19.22 -39.13 -22.25
C THR A 1095 -18.75 -37.91 -23.08
N GLY A 1096 -17.65 -37.28 -22.64
CA GLY A 1096 -16.94 -36.12 -23.23
C GLY A 1096 -16.47 -35.11 -22.17
N GLU A 1097 -15.21 -34.66 -22.21
CA GLU A 1097 -14.57 -33.79 -21.19
C GLU A 1097 -14.21 -32.38 -21.72
N ALA A 1098 -13.80 -31.46 -20.83
CA ALA A 1098 -13.39 -30.08 -21.12
C ALA A 1098 -11.85 -29.91 -21.24
N PRO A 1099 -11.38 -28.78 -21.81
CA PRO A 1099 -10.63 -27.77 -21.03
C PRO A 1099 -11.16 -26.33 -21.30
N LEU A 1100 -11.34 -25.45 -20.29
CA LEU A 1100 -10.36 -24.66 -19.53
C LEU A 1100 -9.71 -23.47 -20.28
N SER A 1101 -9.95 -22.26 -19.75
CA SER A 1101 -9.14 -21.05 -19.95
C SER A 1101 -9.15 -20.22 -18.64
N LEU A 1102 -8.09 -19.44 -18.38
CA LEU A 1102 -7.86 -18.75 -17.10
C LEU A 1102 -8.28 -17.26 -17.13
N PRO A 1103 -8.68 -16.68 -15.98
CA PRO A 1103 -8.61 -15.24 -15.73
C PRO A 1103 -7.21 -14.83 -15.18
N ALA A 1104 -6.88 -13.54 -15.28
CA ALA A 1104 -5.63 -12.96 -14.76
C ALA A 1104 -5.79 -12.38 -13.34
N LEU A 1105 -4.67 -12.25 -12.61
CA LEU A 1105 -4.60 -11.54 -11.32
C LEU A 1105 -4.25 -10.05 -11.50
N GLY A 1106 -4.80 -9.22 -10.62
CA GLY A 1106 -4.24 -7.91 -10.24
C GLY A 1106 -3.98 -7.91 -8.73
N THR A 1107 -2.92 -7.23 -8.27
CA THR A 1107 -2.32 -7.46 -6.94
C THR A 1107 -2.38 -6.22 -6.05
N VAL A 1108 -2.86 -6.36 -4.80
CA VAL A 1108 -2.44 -5.50 -3.67
C VAL A 1108 -2.18 -6.33 -2.41
N MET A 1109 -0.90 -6.40 -2.06
CA MET A 1109 -0.27 -6.49 -0.73
C MET A 1109 -1.09 -6.98 0.49
N GLY A 1110 -0.66 -8.10 1.08
CA GLY A 1110 -1.00 -8.55 2.44
C GLY A 1110 0.18 -9.32 3.04
N MET A 1111 0.43 -9.20 4.35
CA MET A 1111 1.61 -9.77 5.01
C MET A 1111 1.59 -11.30 5.06
N ALA A 1112 2.74 -11.95 4.86
CA ALA A 1112 2.92 -13.39 5.03
C ALA A 1112 4.16 -13.70 5.90
N ILE A 1113 3.96 -14.50 6.95
CA ILE A 1113 5.04 -15.00 7.83
C ILE A 1113 5.64 -16.26 7.21
N LEU A 1114 6.97 -16.36 7.19
CA LEU A 1114 7.70 -17.43 6.51
C LEU A 1114 7.85 -18.69 7.38
N THR A 1115 7.03 -19.71 7.11
CA THR A 1115 7.19 -21.05 7.72
C THR A 1115 7.84 -22.02 6.72
N VAL A 1116 9.08 -22.43 6.98
CA VAL A 1116 9.84 -23.31 6.09
C VAL A 1116 9.46 -24.78 6.29
N VAL A 1117 8.96 -25.44 5.24
CA VAL A 1117 8.74 -26.90 5.22
C VAL A 1117 9.88 -27.59 4.48
N VAL A 1118 10.66 -28.41 5.18
CA VAL A 1118 11.82 -29.12 4.63
C VAL A 1118 11.40 -30.42 3.95
N LEU A 1119 11.60 -30.53 2.63
CA LEU A 1119 11.41 -31.77 1.87
C LEU A 1119 12.76 -32.36 1.41
N ARG A 1120 13.30 -33.28 2.21
CA ARG A 1120 14.49 -34.07 1.83
C ARG A 1120 14.15 -35.12 0.77
N LYS A 1121 14.91 -35.18 -0.32
CA LYS A 1121 15.05 -36.40 -1.13
C LYS A 1121 16.52 -36.63 -1.50
N LYS A 1122 17.03 -37.82 -1.15
CA LYS A 1122 18.40 -38.25 -1.50
C LYS A 1122 18.47 -38.61 -2.98
N ILE A 1123 19.54 -38.19 -3.66
CA ILE A 1123 20.11 -38.88 -4.83
C ILE A 1123 21.62 -39.05 -4.55
N THR A 1124 22.20 -40.13 -5.05
CA THR A 1124 23.52 -40.64 -4.66
C THR A 1124 24.66 -40.03 -5.49
N LYS A 1125 25.87 -40.05 -4.92
CA LYS A 1125 27.15 -39.85 -5.61
C LYS A 1125 27.39 -40.87 -6.74
N GLU A 1126 28.10 -40.42 -7.78
CA GLU A 1126 29.49 -40.86 -7.98
C GLU A 1126 30.44 -39.84 -7.31
#